data_AF-A0A949RSK1-F1
#
_entry.id   AF-A0A949RSK1-F1
#
_cell.length_a   1.000
_cell.length_b   1.000
_cell.length_c   1.000
_cell.angle_alpha   90.00
_cell.angle_beta   90.00
_cell.angle_gamma   90.00
#
_symmetry.space_group_name_H-M   'P 1'
#
loop_
_entity.id
_entity.type
_entity.pdbx_description
1 polymer ?
#
loop_
_entity_poly.entity_id
_entity_poly.type
_entity_poly.pdbx_seq_one_letter_code
_entity_poly.pdbx_strand_id
1 'polypeptide(L)'
;MKHPIFASLPALLLIVLLACGPNAAPAQAASLGYSLRFRGHGTGGIDRVKIKIDAPAVPADAGGNFTIEFWIKASLADNASPACVAGRDNWIKGNIIVDRDVYGRGDYGDFGISIANGRVAFGVSRGAAKTTLCGTTNVADNQWRHIAVTRANATGAIKIFVDGKLDASGVGPKGNVSYRNGRPTSYPNSDPYLVLGAEKHDAGPDYPSYNGYFDELRISKVVRYAADFAKPSAPFKADANTLALYHFNEGPAGPCRGTVIDWSESGRSAGQCKFGGRAPAGPSYAAVSPFAAPPTPPPTTGGGPTLAGCPIFPADNIWNARVDNLPVHARSAAWINSIGASTGFHMDFGKGNYQGGPMGIPYNVVAGSTVPKYNVNFYYPDESDPGPYPIPSNPKMEYGSDHHILTLDTETCKLYEIYDASFKNGKWSAGSGAIWDLNSHALRPNGWTSADAAGLPILPGLVRYDEVAAGAINHAIRFTISRTNGYIWPARHLTSGRPGVLTNTPPMGARFRLKANYDIRGFAPEMQVILQAMKTYGIIVADNGSDWYVSGEPDNRWDNDMLHTLDVLKGRDFEAVDTSSLMVNANSGQAKLPRTVWKPAVGTTWQWQLNQPVNTAYNAKVYDVDMFETPIATVNELHAKGRKVVCYISAGSWEDWRPDAAQFPAEVLGNDYDGWPGEKWLDIRRIDLLAPIMRARLDQCRAKGFDAVEPDNIEGYLEDTGFPLAYADQIAYNKWFAGEAHARGLSIGLKNGSEQVADLLSYFDWALTEDCFYYDWCADMLPFITTGKPVFAAEYTDLGSALDQFCPSFASWRFSGILKRRNLGSWIQACP
;
A
#
# COMPACT_ATOMS: atom_id res chain seq x y z
N MET A 1 30.85 -56.69 37.15
CA MET A 1 30.86 -57.96 36.38
C MET A 1 30.80 -57.59 34.91
N LYS A 2 31.93 -57.67 34.19
CA LYS A 2 32.23 -58.69 33.14
C LYS A 2 31.27 -58.57 31.93
N HIS A 3 31.64 -58.30 30.67
CA HIS A 3 32.91 -58.23 29.93
C HIS A 3 32.75 -57.33 28.68
N PRO A 4 33.85 -56.78 28.11
CA PRO A 4 33.91 -56.05 26.84
C PRO A 4 34.39 -56.93 25.67
N ILE A 5 34.10 -56.56 24.42
CA ILE A 5 34.78 -57.11 23.22
C ILE A 5 35.03 -55.98 22.21
N PHE A 6 36.32 -55.84 21.84
CA PHE A 6 36.86 -55.02 20.76
C PHE A 6 36.63 -55.70 19.40
N ALA A 7 36.39 -54.92 18.34
CA ALA A 7 36.79 -55.28 16.99
C ALA A 7 37.11 -54.04 16.13
N SER A 8 38.36 -54.01 15.69
CA SER A 8 39.09 -53.24 14.67
C SER A 8 38.33 -52.60 13.49
N LEU A 9 38.80 -51.40 13.11
CA LEU A 9 38.55 -50.66 11.85
C LEU A 9 38.83 -51.48 10.58
N PRO A 10 38.26 -51.03 9.44
CA PRO A 10 39.16 -50.42 8.44
C PRO A 10 38.68 -49.06 7.96
N ALA A 11 39.65 -48.16 7.77
CA ALA A 11 39.49 -46.90 7.08
C ALA A 11 39.05 -47.16 5.62
N LEU A 12 37.85 -46.70 5.28
CA LEU A 12 37.40 -46.60 3.89
C LEU A 12 37.33 -45.12 3.51
N LEU A 13 38.21 -44.77 2.58
CA LEU A 13 38.33 -43.50 1.89
C LEU A 13 36.97 -43.14 1.23
N LEU A 14 36.17 -42.28 1.87
CA LEU A 14 34.99 -41.71 1.22
C LEU A 14 35.41 -40.45 0.46
N ILE A 15 35.49 -40.60 -0.85
CA ILE A 15 35.59 -39.51 -1.83
C ILE A 15 34.48 -38.50 -1.53
N VAL A 16 34.86 -37.26 -1.21
CA VAL A 16 33.94 -36.12 -1.18
C VAL A 16 33.50 -35.85 -2.61
N LEU A 17 32.42 -36.49 -3.03
CA LEU A 17 31.61 -36.02 -4.15
C LEU A 17 30.85 -34.80 -3.65
N LEU A 18 31.36 -33.61 -3.97
CA LEU A 18 30.59 -32.37 -3.98
C LEU A 18 29.46 -32.53 -5.01
N ALA A 19 28.36 -33.14 -4.59
CA ALA A 19 27.08 -32.98 -5.26
C ALA A 19 26.55 -31.59 -4.89
N CYS A 20 26.78 -30.60 -5.76
CA CYS A 20 25.95 -29.41 -5.81
C CYS A 20 24.50 -29.85 -6.09
N GLY A 21 23.71 -30.04 -5.04
CA GLY A 21 22.25 -30.04 -5.14
C GLY A 21 21.79 -28.66 -5.62
N PRO A 22 20.69 -28.59 -6.40
CA PRO A 22 20.23 -27.32 -6.95
C PRO A 22 19.84 -26.39 -5.80
N ASN A 23 20.36 -25.17 -5.85
CA ASN A 23 19.95 -24.06 -4.98
C ASN A 23 18.42 -24.04 -4.89
N ALA A 24 17.88 -24.37 -3.71
CA ALA A 24 16.51 -24.04 -3.39
C ALA A 24 16.39 -22.52 -3.46
N ALA A 25 15.55 -22.03 -4.37
CA ALA A 25 15.25 -20.61 -4.48
C ALA A 25 14.73 -20.09 -3.12
N PRO A 26 15.17 -18.92 -2.67
CA PRO A 26 14.68 -18.36 -1.42
C PRO A 26 13.17 -18.13 -1.51
N ALA A 27 12.44 -18.55 -0.47
CA ALA A 27 11.02 -18.27 -0.31
C ALA A 27 10.81 -16.75 -0.26
N GLN A 28 10.21 -16.18 -1.30
CA GLN A 28 10.05 -14.73 -1.41
C GLN A 28 8.80 -14.30 -0.62
N ALA A 29 9.04 -13.48 0.40
CA ALA A 29 8.01 -12.64 1.01
C ALA A 29 7.36 -11.76 -0.07
N ALA A 30 6.07 -11.43 0.07
CA ALA A 30 5.34 -10.58 -0.86
C ALA A 30 6.03 -9.20 -1.00
N SER A 31 6.92 -9.08 -1.98
CA SER A 31 7.58 -7.84 -2.36
C SER A 31 6.72 -7.12 -3.41
N LEU A 32 6.72 -5.78 -3.36
CA LEU A 32 6.25 -4.92 -4.44
C LEU A 32 6.78 -5.47 -5.78
N GLY A 33 5.88 -5.87 -6.69
CA GLY A 33 6.29 -6.40 -7.99
C GLY A 33 6.91 -5.30 -8.85
N TYR A 34 8.00 -5.61 -9.54
CA TYR A 34 8.61 -4.77 -10.58
C TYR A 34 8.13 -5.21 -11.96
N SER A 35 8.23 -4.32 -12.94
CA SER A 35 8.09 -4.64 -14.36
C SER A 35 9.25 -4.06 -15.17
N LEU A 36 9.40 -4.47 -16.42
CA LEU A 36 10.35 -3.83 -17.33
C LEU A 36 9.71 -2.62 -18.03
N ARG A 37 10.44 -1.50 -18.07
CA ARG A 37 10.12 -0.32 -18.88
C ARG A 37 11.05 -0.25 -20.09
N PHE A 38 10.52 -0.57 -21.26
CA PHE A 38 11.17 -0.35 -22.55
C PHE A 38 10.97 1.09 -23.01
N ARG A 39 11.94 1.64 -23.76
CA ARG A 39 11.94 3.04 -24.21
C ARG A 39 11.70 3.21 -25.71
N GLY A 40 11.58 2.09 -26.45
CA GLY A 40 11.28 2.08 -27.88
C GLY A 40 12.36 2.69 -28.77
N HIS A 41 13.59 2.82 -28.28
CA HIS A 41 14.68 3.50 -28.98
C HIS A 41 15.96 2.66 -29.07
N GLY A 42 15.88 1.38 -28.70
CA GLY A 42 17.01 0.46 -28.80
C GLY A 42 17.41 0.16 -30.23
N THR A 43 18.58 0.63 -30.62
CA THR A 43 19.30 0.22 -31.84
C THR A 43 20.67 -0.30 -31.43
N GLY A 44 21.25 -1.25 -32.18
CA GLY A 44 22.54 -1.85 -31.83
C GLY A 44 22.45 -2.87 -30.69
N GLY A 45 21.31 -3.57 -30.59
CA GLY A 45 21.12 -4.67 -29.64
C GLY A 45 20.83 -4.25 -28.18
N ILE A 46 20.46 -3.00 -27.93
CA ILE A 46 20.08 -2.46 -26.61
C ILE A 46 18.56 -2.20 -26.51
N ASP A 47 18.09 -1.76 -25.33
CA ASP A 47 16.66 -1.58 -24.97
C ASP A 47 15.82 -2.82 -25.25
N ARG A 48 16.36 -3.99 -24.93
CA ARG A 48 15.73 -5.29 -25.16
C ARG A 48 16.17 -6.35 -24.17
N VAL A 49 15.38 -7.41 -24.06
CA VAL A 49 15.79 -8.66 -23.41
C VAL A 49 16.06 -9.71 -24.48
N LYS A 50 17.16 -10.44 -24.33
CA LYS A 50 17.55 -11.51 -25.26
C LYS A 50 17.54 -12.87 -24.56
N ILE A 51 16.67 -13.77 -25.00
CA ILE A 51 16.58 -15.15 -24.50
C ILE A 51 17.17 -16.07 -25.56
N LYS A 52 18.27 -16.75 -25.24
CA LYS A 52 18.89 -17.69 -26.19
C LYS A 52 18.04 -18.96 -26.24
N ILE A 53 17.57 -19.34 -27.42
CA ILE A 53 16.62 -20.45 -27.59
C ILE A 53 17.24 -21.72 -28.20
N ASP A 54 18.46 -21.64 -28.72
CA ASP A 54 19.18 -22.78 -29.31
C ASP A 54 20.71 -22.71 -29.08
N ALA A 55 21.42 -23.81 -29.40
CA ALA A 55 22.85 -24.06 -29.22
C ALA A 55 23.30 -24.04 -27.74
N PRO A 56 22.85 -25.02 -26.91
CA PRO A 56 21.90 -26.10 -27.23
C PRO A 56 20.44 -25.64 -27.13
N ALA A 57 19.51 -26.41 -27.73
CA ALA A 57 18.07 -26.18 -27.62
C ALA A 57 17.61 -26.05 -26.17
N VAL A 58 16.78 -25.04 -25.89
CA VAL A 58 16.16 -24.83 -24.58
C VAL A 58 14.63 -24.74 -24.70
N PRO A 59 13.89 -24.97 -23.60
CA PRO A 59 12.44 -25.05 -23.63
C PRO A 59 11.71 -23.83 -24.22
N ALA A 60 12.24 -22.61 -24.11
CA ALA A 60 11.62 -21.41 -24.67
C ALA A 60 11.49 -21.39 -26.20
N ASP A 61 12.11 -22.33 -26.93
CA ASP A 61 11.93 -22.51 -28.38
C ASP A 61 10.56 -23.14 -28.74
N ALA A 62 9.50 -22.35 -28.58
CA ALA A 62 8.15 -22.78 -28.91
C ALA A 62 7.97 -22.92 -30.43
N GLY A 63 7.31 -23.99 -30.87
CA GLY A 63 7.01 -24.16 -32.30
C GLY A 63 5.92 -25.17 -32.68
N GLY A 64 5.61 -26.10 -31.77
CA GLY A 64 4.44 -26.96 -31.89
C GLY A 64 3.15 -26.20 -31.55
N ASN A 65 2.35 -26.78 -30.66
CA ASN A 65 1.27 -26.02 -30.02
C ASN A 65 1.91 -25.03 -29.05
N PHE A 66 1.40 -23.80 -28.99
CA PHE A 66 1.84 -22.89 -27.95
C PHE A 66 0.80 -21.85 -27.55
N THR A 67 1.02 -21.33 -26.36
CA THR A 67 0.43 -20.09 -25.86
C THR A 67 1.56 -19.20 -25.36
N ILE A 68 1.54 -17.93 -25.77
CA ILE A 68 2.39 -16.87 -25.22
C ILE A 68 1.45 -15.85 -24.59
N GLU A 69 1.65 -15.55 -23.31
CA GLU A 69 0.84 -14.57 -22.59
C GLU A 69 1.69 -13.69 -21.70
N PHE A 70 1.29 -12.43 -21.54
CA PHE A 70 2.02 -11.40 -20.82
C PHE A 70 1.14 -10.18 -20.54
N TRP A 71 1.67 -9.23 -19.78
CA TRP A 71 1.05 -7.95 -19.49
C TRP A 71 1.81 -6.80 -20.14
N ILE A 72 1.06 -5.83 -20.67
CA ILE A 72 1.61 -4.58 -21.19
C ILE A 72 0.87 -3.37 -20.65
N LYS A 73 1.56 -2.23 -20.52
CA LYS A 73 0.95 -0.91 -20.38
C LYS A 73 1.65 0.06 -21.34
N ALA A 74 0.91 0.52 -22.35
CA ALA A 74 1.46 1.33 -23.44
C ALA A 74 0.51 2.47 -23.83
N SER A 75 1.06 3.51 -24.45
CA SER A 75 0.30 4.61 -25.05
C SER A 75 0.39 4.55 -26.57
N LEU A 76 -0.67 5.00 -27.26
CA LEU A 76 -0.66 5.12 -28.71
C LEU A 76 0.36 6.16 -29.20
N ALA A 77 0.56 7.24 -28.43
CA ALA A 77 1.51 8.29 -28.76
C ALA A 77 2.95 7.77 -28.80
N ASP A 78 3.30 6.88 -27.86
CA ASP A 78 4.64 6.28 -27.76
C ASP A 78 4.84 5.11 -28.75
N ASN A 79 3.76 4.56 -29.29
CA ASN A 79 3.76 3.37 -30.16
C ASN A 79 3.02 3.66 -31.47
N ALA A 80 3.32 4.81 -32.08
CA ALA A 80 2.78 5.17 -33.37
C ALA A 80 3.33 4.24 -34.47
N SER A 81 2.42 3.58 -35.18
CA SER A 81 2.74 2.67 -36.27
C SER A 81 1.56 2.55 -37.24
N PRO A 82 1.79 2.11 -38.49
CA PRO A 82 0.71 1.80 -39.41
C PRO A 82 -0.26 0.76 -38.85
N ALA A 83 -1.51 0.80 -39.31
CA ALA A 83 -2.49 -0.21 -38.94
C ALA A 83 -2.09 -1.60 -39.45
N CYS A 84 -2.39 -2.62 -38.64
CA CYS A 84 -2.25 -4.02 -39.04
C CYS A 84 -3.17 -4.35 -40.23
N VAL A 85 -2.70 -5.22 -41.13
CA VAL A 85 -3.48 -5.72 -42.28
C VAL A 85 -3.49 -7.23 -42.23
N ALA A 86 -4.66 -7.81 -41.94
CA ALA A 86 -4.79 -9.24 -41.72
C ALA A 86 -4.42 -10.06 -42.98
N GLY A 87 -3.83 -11.23 -42.79
CA GLY A 87 -3.45 -12.15 -43.88
C GLY A 87 -2.16 -11.79 -44.63
N ARG A 88 -1.44 -10.75 -44.20
CA ARG A 88 -0.12 -10.35 -44.76
C ARG A 88 1.03 -10.69 -43.81
N ASP A 89 2.26 -10.49 -44.24
CA ASP A 89 3.46 -10.56 -43.38
C ASP A 89 3.86 -9.14 -42.94
N ASN A 90 3.12 -8.57 -41.99
CA ASN A 90 3.28 -7.16 -41.61
C ASN A 90 3.15 -6.87 -40.11
N TRP A 91 3.08 -7.89 -39.26
CA TRP A 91 3.19 -7.73 -37.81
C TRP A 91 4.47 -6.95 -37.43
N ILE A 92 5.58 -7.17 -38.15
CA ILE A 92 6.87 -6.54 -37.91
C ILE A 92 6.87 -5.02 -38.15
N LYS A 93 5.83 -4.46 -38.80
CA LYS A 93 5.66 -3.01 -38.99
C LYS A 93 4.99 -2.31 -37.80
N GLY A 94 4.47 -3.07 -36.84
CA GLY A 94 4.01 -2.55 -35.55
C GLY A 94 5.17 -2.40 -34.57
N ASN A 95 4.94 -1.76 -33.43
CA ASN A 95 5.91 -1.66 -32.35
C ASN A 95 6.13 -3.04 -31.70
N ILE A 96 7.31 -3.63 -31.91
CA ILE A 96 7.59 -5.04 -31.65
C ILE A 96 7.78 -5.33 -30.15
N ILE A 97 6.92 -6.20 -29.61
CA ILE A 97 6.96 -6.65 -28.21
C ILE A 97 7.74 -7.96 -28.11
N VAL A 98 7.41 -8.95 -28.95
CA VAL A 98 8.04 -10.28 -28.97
C VAL A 98 8.48 -10.57 -30.39
N ASP A 99 9.76 -10.88 -30.56
CA ASP A 99 10.36 -11.14 -31.85
C ASP A 99 11.10 -12.48 -31.86
N ARG A 100 10.56 -13.41 -32.65
CA ARG A 100 11.18 -14.70 -32.96
C ARG A 100 11.32 -14.85 -34.47
N ASP A 101 11.74 -13.78 -35.13
CA ASP A 101 12.02 -13.74 -36.56
C ASP A 101 13.29 -14.53 -36.93
N VAL A 102 13.32 -15.02 -38.17
CA VAL A 102 14.44 -15.76 -38.76
C VAL A 102 14.78 -15.15 -40.12
N TYR A 103 15.83 -14.33 -40.17
CA TYR A 103 16.26 -13.72 -41.42
C TYR A 103 17.17 -14.65 -42.26
N GLY A 104 16.89 -14.76 -43.56
CA GLY A 104 17.75 -15.40 -44.56
C GLY A 104 17.39 -16.84 -44.98
N ARG A 105 18.30 -17.50 -45.72
CA ARG A 105 18.07 -18.82 -46.32
C ARG A 105 17.84 -19.88 -45.24
N GLY A 106 16.74 -20.62 -45.37
CA GLY A 106 16.36 -21.63 -44.38
C GLY A 106 15.62 -21.06 -43.17
N ASP A 107 14.79 -20.04 -43.40
CA ASP A 107 13.63 -19.78 -42.57
C ASP A 107 12.60 -20.92 -42.74
N TYR A 108 12.33 -21.62 -41.63
CA TYR A 108 11.36 -22.73 -41.55
C TYR A 108 10.26 -22.43 -40.55
N GLY A 109 10.10 -21.17 -40.17
CA GLY A 109 9.09 -20.71 -39.25
C GLY A 109 9.61 -19.55 -38.44
N ASP A 110 8.76 -18.54 -38.29
CA ASP A 110 8.92 -17.42 -37.38
C ASP A 110 7.58 -17.12 -36.71
N PHE A 111 7.64 -16.33 -35.64
CA PHE A 111 6.47 -15.64 -35.13
C PHE A 111 6.89 -14.36 -34.42
N GLY A 112 5.94 -13.45 -34.26
CA GLY A 112 6.14 -12.29 -33.43
C GLY A 112 4.85 -11.56 -33.10
N ILE A 113 4.94 -10.68 -32.11
CA ILE A 113 3.82 -9.96 -31.54
C ILE A 113 4.20 -8.49 -31.43
N SER A 114 3.34 -7.62 -31.95
CA SER A 114 3.55 -6.17 -31.94
C SER A 114 2.25 -5.41 -31.65
N ILE A 115 2.39 -4.10 -31.42
CA ILE A 115 1.27 -3.15 -31.40
C ILE A 115 1.27 -2.38 -32.71
N ALA A 116 0.21 -2.51 -33.49
CA ALA A 116 0.02 -1.83 -34.76
C ALA A 116 -1.19 -0.90 -34.66
N ASN A 117 -0.96 0.41 -34.65
CA ASN A 117 -1.98 1.43 -34.43
C ASN A 117 -2.87 1.12 -33.20
N GLY A 118 -2.21 0.82 -32.07
CA GLY A 118 -2.87 0.53 -30.79
C GLY A 118 -3.48 -0.86 -30.64
N ARG A 119 -3.40 -1.74 -31.65
CA ARG A 119 -3.98 -3.10 -31.59
C ARG A 119 -2.91 -4.18 -31.68
N VAL A 120 -3.16 -5.34 -31.07
CA VAL A 120 -2.24 -6.48 -31.16
C VAL A 120 -2.17 -7.00 -32.60
N ALA A 121 -0.96 -7.20 -33.12
CA ALA A 121 -0.71 -7.93 -34.35
C ALA A 121 0.12 -9.17 -34.04
N PHE A 122 -0.38 -10.35 -34.42
CA PHE A 122 0.29 -11.63 -34.19
C PHE A 122 0.65 -12.28 -35.53
N GLY A 123 1.95 -12.31 -35.83
CA GLY A 123 2.49 -12.89 -37.04
C GLY A 123 2.96 -14.33 -36.86
N VAL A 124 2.71 -15.16 -37.87
CA VAL A 124 3.28 -16.51 -37.96
C VAL A 124 3.63 -16.84 -39.41
N SER A 125 4.83 -17.37 -39.58
CA SER A 125 5.42 -17.78 -40.85
C SER A 125 5.84 -19.23 -40.80
N ARG A 126 5.91 -19.88 -41.98
CA ARG A 126 6.58 -21.17 -42.20
C ARG A 126 6.92 -21.31 -43.68
N GLY A 127 8.19 -21.11 -44.02
CA GLY A 127 8.65 -21.14 -45.41
C GLY A 127 7.98 -20.04 -46.23
N ALA A 128 7.29 -20.39 -47.33
CA ALA A 128 6.59 -19.40 -48.15
C ALA A 128 5.22 -18.97 -47.58
N ALA A 129 4.67 -19.71 -46.60
CA ALA A 129 3.37 -19.40 -46.03
C ALA A 129 3.52 -18.44 -44.85
N LYS A 130 2.85 -17.29 -44.91
CA LYS A 130 2.96 -16.23 -43.90
C LYS A 130 1.61 -15.58 -43.65
N THR A 131 1.35 -15.19 -42.41
CA THR A 131 0.13 -14.47 -42.05
C THR A 131 0.34 -13.60 -40.82
N THR A 132 -0.49 -12.56 -40.71
CA THR A 132 -0.63 -11.72 -39.54
C THR A 132 -2.12 -11.72 -39.18
N LEU A 133 -2.42 -12.07 -37.93
CA LEU A 133 -3.72 -11.88 -37.33
C LEU A 133 -3.75 -10.52 -36.63
N CYS A 134 -4.77 -9.71 -36.91
CA CYS A 134 -4.94 -8.39 -36.30
C CYS A 134 -6.04 -8.44 -35.27
N GLY A 135 -5.76 -7.93 -34.07
CA GLY A 135 -6.73 -7.68 -33.03
C GLY A 135 -7.67 -6.51 -33.37
N THR A 136 -8.68 -6.34 -32.53
CA THR A 136 -9.67 -5.26 -32.67
C THR A 136 -9.65 -4.29 -31.49
N THR A 137 -9.28 -4.78 -30.31
CA THR A 137 -9.24 -4.01 -29.07
C THR A 137 -8.03 -3.07 -29.04
N ASN A 138 -8.26 -1.82 -28.63
CA ASN A 138 -7.17 -0.90 -28.33
C ASN A 138 -6.47 -1.32 -27.03
N VAL A 139 -5.18 -1.61 -27.11
CA VAL A 139 -4.33 -2.02 -25.99
C VAL A 139 -3.25 -0.97 -25.64
N ALA A 140 -3.21 0.13 -26.38
CA ALA A 140 -2.28 1.25 -26.18
C ALA A 140 -3.01 2.46 -25.56
N ASP A 141 -3.75 2.20 -24.49
CA ASP A 141 -4.65 3.15 -23.80
C ASP A 141 -4.16 3.53 -22.39
N ASN A 142 -2.88 3.34 -22.10
CA ASN A 142 -2.25 3.57 -20.81
C ASN A 142 -2.83 2.74 -19.64
N GLN A 143 -3.49 1.62 -19.93
CA GLN A 143 -3.90 0.64 -18.91
C GLN A 143 -3.06 -0.63 -18.99
N TRP A 144 -2.96 -1.36 -17.88
CA TRP A 144 -2.41 -2.72 -17.90
C TRP A 144 -3.39 -3.66 -18.62
N ARG A 145 -2.96 -4.17 -19.77
CA ARG A 145 -3.70 -5.12 -20.61
C ARG A 145 -3.01 -6.47 -20.56
N HIS A 146 -3.79 -7.52 -20.26
CA HIS A 146 -3.33 -8.90 -20.40
C HIS A 146 -3.50 -9.32 -21.86
N ILE A 147 -2.43 -9.81 -22.48
CA ILE A 147 -2.44 -10.30 -23.85
C ILE A 147 -2.11 -11.79 -23.83
N ALA A 148 -2.88 -12.59 -24.56
CA ALA A 148 -2.52 -13.97 -24.84
C ALA A 148 -2.70 -14.30 -26.31
N VAL A 149 -1.72 -14.96 -26.92
CA VAL A 149 -1.82 -15.50 -28.27
C VAL A 149 -1.67 -17.01 -28.24
N THR A 150 -2.45 -17.71 -29.06
CA THR A 150 -2.39 -19.17 -29.14
C THR A 150 -2.16 -19.63 -30.57
N ARG A 151 -1.49 -20.78 -30.71
CA ARG A 151 -1.27 -21.45 -32.00
C ARG A 151 -1.43 -22.95 -31.87
N ALA A 152 -2.25 -23.54 -32.73
CA ALA A 152 -2.39 -24.98 -32.91
C ALA A 152 -1.57 -25.47 -34.11
N ASN A 153 -0.63 -26.38 -33.87
CA ASN A 153 0.30 -26.91 -34.85
C ASN A 153 -0.38 -27.63 -36.03
N ALA A 154 -1.33 -28.52 -35.72
CA ALA A 154 -1.96 -29.41 -36.70
C ALA A 154 -2.92 -28.67 -37.63
N THR A 155 -3.67 -27.70 -37.10
CA THR A 155 -4.70 -26.97 -37.84
C THR A 155 -4.20 -25.64 -38.39
N GLY A 156 -3.15 -25.05 -37.80
CA GLY A 156 -2.71 -23.69 -38.07
C GLY A 156 -3.58 -22.63 -37.37
N ALA A 157 -4.56 -23.03 -36.55
CA ALA A 157 -5.43 -22.07 -35.88
C ALA A 157 -4.62 -21.15 -34.97
N ILE A 158 -4.84 -19.84 -35.11
CA ILE A 158 -4.23 -18.80 -34.29
C ILE A 158 -5.30 -17.91 -33.68
N LYS A 159 -5.08 -17.45 -32.45
CA LYS A 159 -6.02 -16.58 -31.72
C LYS A 159 -5.28 -15.50 -30.94
N ILE A 160 -5.94 -14.36 -30.77
CA ILE A 160 -5.54 -13.26 -29.88
C ILE A 160 -6.63 -13.11 -28.83
N PHE A 161 -6.21 -12.98 -27.58
CA PHE A 161 -7.06 -12.64 -26.45
C PHE A 161 -6.53 -11.38 -25.78
N VAL A 162 -7.45 -10.50 -25.39
CA VAL A 162 -7.17 -9.29 -24.60
C VAL A 162 -8.01 -9.35 -23.34
N ASP A 163 -7.39 -9.23 -22.18
CA ASP A 163 -8.06 -9.27 -20.88
C ASP A 163 -8.95 -10.50 -20.68
N GLY A 164 -8.49 -11.66 -21.15
CA GLY A 164 -9.24 -12.92 -21.11
C GLY A 164 -10.35 -13.06 -22.16
N LYS A 165 -10.58 -12.06 -23.00
CA LYS A 165 -11.61 -12.05 -24.05
C LYS A 165 -11.03 -12.37 -25.41
N LEU A 166 -11.69 -13.23 -26.18
CA LEU A 166 -11.30 -13.54 -27.55
C LEU A 166 -11.44 -12.30 -28.42
N ASP A 167 -10.32 -11.73 -28.86
CA ASP A 167 -10.27 -10.49 -29.63
C ASP A 167 -10.19 -10.75 -31.14
N ALA A 168 -9.44 -11.79 -31.55
CA ALA A 168 -9.37 -12.20 -32.95
C ALA A 168 -9.06 -13.69 -33.10
N SER A 169 -9.47 -14.29 -34.21
CA SER A 169 -9.12 -15.66 -34.59
C SER A 169 -8.89 -15.79 -36.08
N GLY A 170 -8.02 -16.72 -36.48
CA GLY A 170 -7.70 -16.97 -37.88
C GLY A 170 -6.92 -18.27 -38.06
N VAL A 171 -6.39 -18.46 -39.28
CA VAL A 171 -5.60 -19.63 -39.66
C VAL A 171 -4.27 -19.17 -40.24
N GLY A 172 -3.17 -19.60 -39.63
CA GLY A 172 -1.82 -19.46 -40.13
C GLY A 172 -1.24 -20.77 -40.66
N PRO A 173 0.07 -20.80 -40.94
CA PRO A 173 0.74 -21.97 -41.48
C PRO A 173 0.66 -23.18 -40.53
N LYS A 174 0.44 -24.37 -41.08
CA LYS A 174 0.45 -25.66 -40.35
C LYS A 174 1.87 -26.19 -40.18
N GLY A 175 2.10 -27.01 -39.15
CA GLY A 175 3.38 -27.69 -38.89
C GLY A 175 4.30 -26.91 -37.96
N ASN A 176 5.36 -27.57 -37.48
CA ASN A 176 6.22 -26.99 -36.44
C ASN A 176 6.95 -25.75 -36.98
N VAL A 177 6.94 -24.66 -36.22
CA VAL A 177 7.62 -23.40 -36.54
C VAL A 177 8.84 -23.15 -35.66
N SER A 178 9.25 -24.06 -34.78
CA SER A 178 10.35 -23.85 -33.82
C SER A 178 11.63 -23.44 -34.54
N TYR A 179 12.49 -22.73 -33.82
CA TYR A 179 13.83 -22.46 -34.30
C TYR A 179 14.54 -23.79 -34.57
N ARG A 180 15.36 -23.83 -35.63
CA ARG A 180 16.03 -25.08 -36.04
C ARG A 180 17.37 -25.21 -35.34
N ASN A 181 17.52 -26.30 -34.60
CA ASN A 181 18.74 -26.61 -33.87
C ASN A 181 19.97 -26.60 -34.78
N GLY A 182 20.96 -25.77 -34.43
CA GLY A 182 22.25 -25.69 -35.12
C GLY A 182 22.18 -25.06 -36.52
N ARG A 183 21.15 -24.26 -36.84
CA ARG A 183 21.12 -23.57 -38.15
C ARG A 183 22.29 -22.59 -38.32
N PRO A 184 22.92 -22.54 -39.51
CA PRO A 184 23.84 -21.45 -39.85
C PRO A 184 23.11 -20.09 -39.88
N THR A 185 23.79 -19.04 -39.45
CA THR A 185 23.28 -17.66 -39.49
C THR A 185 24.39 -16.68 -39.86
N SER A 186 24.04 -15.63 -40.60
CA SER A 186 24.91 -14.48 -40.84
C SER A 186 24.75 -13.39 -39.78
N TYR A 187 23.85 -13.59 -38.81
CA TYR A 187 23.49 -12.63 -37.76
C TYR A 187 23.75 -13.21 -36.36
N PRO A 188 24.98 -13.60 -36.01
CA PRO A 188 25.30 -14.28 -34.74
C PRO A 188 25.02 -13.42 -33.50
N ASN A 189 24.91 -12.09 -33.67
CA ASN A 189 24.53 -11.17 -32.60
C ASN A 189 23.01 -11.10 -32.38
N SER A 190 22.20 -11.64 -33.27
CA SER A 190 20.74 -11.63 -33.19
C SER A 190 20.17 -13.04 -33.09
N ASP A 191 20.84 -14.03 -33.66
CA ASP A 191 20.49 -15.45 -33.61
C ASP A 191 21.34 -16.23 -32.58
N PRO A 192 20.79 -17.29 -31.95
CA PRO A 192 19.41 -17.79 -32.02
C PRO A 192 18.60 -17.27 -30.83
N TYR A 193 18.15 -16.01 -30.88
CA TYR A 193 17.44 -15.41 -29.75
C TYR A 193 15.94 -15.23 -30.03
N LEU A 194 15.14 -15.40 -28.97
CA LEU A 194 13.86 -14.74 -28.78
C LEU A 194 14.14 -13.37 -28.16
N VAL A 195 13.62 -12.30 -28.74
CA VAL A 195 13.86 -10.92 -28.30
C VAL A 195 12.57 -10.30 -27.78
N LEU A 196 12.67 -9.58 -26.67
CA LEU A 196 11.57 -8.78 -26.12
C LEU A 196 11.90 -7.29 -26.26
N GLY A 197 10.90 -6.51 -26.67
CA GLY A 197 10.91 -5.03 -26.68
C GLY A 197 11.43 -4.36 -27.95
N ALA A 198 12.01 -5.11 -28.90
CA ALA A 198 12.58 -4.54 -30.12
C ALA A 198 12.63 -5.56 -31.27
N GLU A 199 12.76 -5.06 -32.50
CA GLU A 199 13.12 -5.89 -33.65
C GLU A 199 14.50 -6.52 -33.42
N LYS A 200 14.60 -7.82 -33.68
CA LYS A 200 15.73 -8.66 -33.30
C LYS A 200 17.03 -8.32 -34.05
N HIS A 201 16.98 -7.83 -35.28
CA HIS A 201 18.14 -7.60 -36.15
C HIS A 201 18.56 -6.12 -36.28
N ASP A 202 17.82 -5.19 -35.68
CA ASP A 202 17.95 -3.75 -35.92
C ASP A 202 17.81 -3.36 -37.40
N ALA A 203 16.83 -3.96 -38.10
CA ALA A 203 16.64 -3.87 -39.55
C ALA A 203 16.20 -2.49 -40.09
N GLY A 204 16.08 -1.47 -39.21
CA GLY A 204 15.81 -0.08 -39.57
C GLY A 204 14.52 0.48 -38.98
N PRO A 205 14.22 1.76 -39.24
CA PRO A 205 13.11 2.49 -38.61
C PRO A 205 11.71 2.01 -39.02
N ASP A 206 11.60 1.25 -40.11
CA ASP A 206 10.32 0.65 -40.56
C ASP A 206 9.83 -0.47 -39.63
N TYR A 207 10.66 -0.90 -38.68
CA TYR A 207 10.41 -1.99 -37.74
C TYR A 207 10.58 -1.47 -36.30
N PRO A 208 9.62 -0.67 -35.80
CA PRO A 208 9.82 0.10 -34.58
C PRO A 208 9.82 -0.79 -33.34
N SER A 209 10.61 -0.40 -32.34
CA SER A 209 10.66 -1.05 -31.03
C SER A 209 9.47 -0.66 -30.17
N TYR A 210 9.14 -1.50 -29.19
CA TYR A 210 8.07 -1.25 -28.22
C TYR A 210 8.48 -0.23 -27.16
N ASN A 211 7.60 0.73 -26.91
CA ASN A 211 7.74 1.72 -25.84
C ASN A 211 6.60 1.55 -24.83
N GLY A 212 6.84 0.78 -23.78
CA GLY A 212 5.85 0.60 -22.71
C GLY A 212 6.40 -0.17 -21.53
N TYR A 213 5.51 -0.48 -20.58
CA TYR A 213 5.79 -1.43 -19.50
C TYR A 213 5.44 -2.84 -19.95
N PHE A 214 6.24 -3.82 -19.55
CA PHE A 214 6.06 -5.23 -19.87
C PHE A 214 6.30 -6.06 -18.62
N ASP A 215 5.39 -6.99 -18.35
CA ASP A 215 5.50 -7.85 -17.18
C ASP A 215 4.93 -9.26 -17.41
N GLU A 216 5.34 -10.19 -16.56
CA GLU A 216 4.69 -11.49 -16.36
C GLU A 216 4.54 -12.32 -17.64
N LEU A 217 5.65 -12.68 -18.28
CA LEU A 217 5.65 -13.46 -19.52
C LEU A 217 5.61 -14.97 -19.22
N ARG A 218 4.62 -15.67 -19.77
CA ARG A 218 4.57 -17.13 -19.79
C ARG A 218 4.51 -17.68 -21.22
N ILE A 219 5.37 -18.65 -21.52
CA ILE A 219 5.38 -19.42 -22.77
C ILE A 219 5.02 -20.87 -22.43
N SER A 220 4.08 -21.46 -23.18
CA SER A 220 3.55 -22.80 -22.90
C SER A 220 3.52 -23.69 -24.13
N LYS A 221 3.66 -25.01 -23.95
CA LYS A 221 3.70 -26.03 -25.03
C LYS A 221 2.33 -26.54 -25.48
N VAL A 222 1.25 -25.88 -25.05
CA VAL A 222 -0.14 -26.25 -25.33
C VAL A 222 -0.93 -25.01 -25.73
N VAL A 223 -2.06 -25.22 -26.41
CA VAL A 223 -3.08 -24.18 -26.57
C VAL A 223 -3.87 -24.11 -25.28
N ARG A 224 -3.56 -23.14 -24.41
CA ARG A 224 -4.25 -22.98 -23.12
C ARG A 224 -5.69 -22.51 -23.27
N TYR A 225 -5.97 -21.71 -24.30
CA TYR A 225 -7.25 -21.01 -24.45
C TYR A 225 -7.87 -21.27 -25.82
N ALA A 226 -9.08 -21.82 -25.82
CA ALA A 226 -9.90 -22.02 -27.00
C ALA A 226 -11.06 -21.01 -27.10
N ALA A 227 -11.46 -20.40 -25.98
CA ALA A 227 -12.52 -19.42 -25.84
C ALA A 227 -12.17 -18.43 -24.71
N ASP A 228 -13.06 -17.49 -24.41
CA ASP A 228 -12.93 -16.57 -23.28
C ASP A 228 -12.53 -17.29 -21.98
N PHE A 229 -11.71 -16.63 -21.18
CA PHE A 229 -11.27 -17.10 -19.86
C PHE A 229 -11.23 -15.93 -18.87
N ALA A 230 -11.10 -16.23 -17.58
CA ALA A 230 -10.95 -15.19 -16.57
C ALA A 230 -9.63 -14.43 -16.77
N LYS A 231 -9.69 -13.09 -16.86
CA LYS A 231 -8.50 -12.25 -16.84
C LYS A 231 -7.65 -12.64 -15.62
N PRO A 232 -6.36 -12.98 -15.80
CA PRO A 232 -5.50 -13.28 -14.67
C PRO A 232 -5.49 -12.12 -13.66
N SER A 233 -5.52 -12.44 -12.37
CA SER A 233 -5.54 -11.47 -11.27
C SER A 233 -4.34 -11.58 -10.33
N ALA A 234 -3.40 -12.48 -10.65
CA ALA A 234 -2.20 -12.73 -9.87
C ALA A 234 -1.06 -13.19 -10.80
N PRO A 235 0.21 -13.12 -10.33
CA PRO A 235 1.37 -13.65 -11.04
C PRO A 235 1.18 -15.07 -11.54
N PHE A 236 1.71 -15.36 -12.73
CA PHE A 236 1.58 -16.69 -13.31
C PHE A 236 2.34 -17.72 -12.49
N LYS A 237 1.78 -18.93 -12.37
CA LYS A 237 2.50 -20.07 -11.81
C LYS A 237 2.99 -20.98 -12.93
N ALA A 238 4.19 -21.51 -12.77
CA ALA A 238 4.68 -22.59 -13.60
C ALA A 238 3.82 -23.85 -13.37
N ASP A 239 3.60 -24.59 -14.44
CA ASP A 239 2.96 -25.90 -14.42
C ASP A 239 3.68 -26.78 -15.45
N ALA A 240 3.29 -28.06 -15.54
CA ALA A 240 3.90 -29.02 -16.45
C ALA A 240 3.82 -28.64 -17.94
N ASN A 241 2.98 -27.65 -18.30
CA ASN A 241 2.83 -27.13 -19.66
C ASN A 241 3.62 -25.84 -19.92
N THR A 242 4.20 -25.23 -18.89
CA THR A 242 5.04 -24.03 -18.98
C THR A 242 6.42 -24.38 -19.51
N LEU A 243 6.79 -23.78 -20.63
CA LEU A 243 8.13 -23.86 -21.23
C LEU A 243 9.08 -22.83 -20.61
N ALA A 244 8.61 -21.62 -20.38
CA ALA A 244 9.37 -20.55 -19.75
C ALA A 244 8.43 -19.58 -19.01
N LEU A 245 8.90 -19.01 -17.91
CA LEU A 245 8.15 -18.06 -17.09
C LEU A 245 9.08 -16.94 -16.60
N TYR A 246 8.70 -15.68 -16.79
CA TYR A 246 9.50 -14.52 -16.39
C TYR A 246 8.63 -13.51 -15.65
N HIS A 247 9.00 -13.23 -14.40
CA HIS A 247 8.31 -12.28 -13.52
C HIS A 247 8.93 -10.88 -13.51
N PHE A 248 10.13 -10.72 -14.07
CA PHE A 248 10.85 -9.44 -14.14
C PHE A 248 11.03 -8.70 -12.80
N ASN A 249 11.23 -9.46 -11.72
CA ASN A 249 11.36 -8.96 -10.34
C ASN A 249 12.82 -8.90 -9.84
N GLU A 250 13.82 -9.02 -10.71
CA GLU A 250 15.21 -9.27 -10.26
C GLU A 250 15.97 -8.03 -9.78
N GLY A 251 15.47 -6.81 -10.04
CA GLY A 251 16.17 -5.58 -9.66
C GLY A 251 15.30 -4.62 -8.88
N PRO A 252 15.86 -3.80 -7.97
CA PRO A 252 15.18 -2.58 -7.56
C PRO A 252 14.96 -1.68 -8.79
N ALA A 253 14.07 -0.69 -8.66
CA ALA A 253 13.81 0.25 -9.74
C ALA A 253 15.11 0.88 -10.25
N GLY A 254 15.33 0.86 -11.56
CA GLY A 254 16.60 1.27 -12.17
C GLY A 254 17.02 0.44 -13.37
N PRO A 255 18.25 0.61 -13.89
CA PRO A 255 18.72 -0.08 -15.09
C PRO A 255 18.58 -1.61 -15.00
N CYS A 256 17.97 -2.25 -16.00
CA CYS A 256 17.97 -3.70 -16.07
C CYS A 256 19.34 -4.20 -16.55
N ARG A 257 20.12 -4.77 -15.64
CA ARG A 257 21.44 -5.32 -15.95
C ARG A 257 21.50 -6.77 -15.54
N GLY A 258 22.18 -7.58 -16.34
CA GLY A 258 22.39 -9.00 -16.04
C GLY A 258 21.28 -9.90 -16.57
N THR A 259 20.98 -10.93 -15.80
CA THR A 259 20.16 -12.08 -16.20
C THR A 259 18.71 -11.89 -15.78
N VAL A 260 17.77 -12.14 -16.70
CA VAL A 260 16.34 -12.30 -16.39
C VAL A 260 16.10 -13.78 -16.12
N ILE A 261 15.50 -14.10 -14.97
CA ILE A 261 15.40 -15.47 -14.48
C ILE A 261 14.19 -16.16 -15.13
N ASP A 262 14.41 -17.39 -15.62
CA ASP A 262 13.34 -18.30 -16.02
C ASP A 262 12.86 -19.09 -14.79
N TRP A 263 11.64 -18.79 -14.34
CA TRP A 263 10.96 -19.39 -13.19
C TRP A 263 10.13 -20.62 -13.57
N SER A 264 10.27 -21.14 -14.78
CA SER A 264 9.71 -22.46 -15.12
C SER A 264 10.39 -23.57 -14.32
N GLU A 265 9.74 -24.73 -14.23
CA GLU A 265 10.32 -25.93 -13.61
C GLU A 265 11.67 -26.32 -14.23
N SER A 266 11.90 -25.97 -15.50
CA SER A 266 13.17 -26.22 -16.17
C SER A 266 14.27 -25.24 -15.74
N GLY A 267 13.92 -23.96 -15.56
CA GLY A 267 14.85 -22.86 -15.32
C GLY A 267 15.94 -22.67 -16.40
N ARG A 268 15.80 -23.28 -17.59
CA ARG A 268 16.89 -23.39 -18.58
C ARG A 268 16.95 -22.24 -19.57
N SER A 269 15.92 -21.39 -19.65
CA SER A 269 15.79 -20.38 -20.70
C SER A 269 16.06 -18.96 -20.21
N ALA A 270 17.08 -18.76 -19.37
CA ALA A 270 17.36 -17.44 -18.81
C ALA A 270 17.62 -16.37 -19.89
N GLY A 271 17.09 -15.17 -19.67
CA GLY A 271 17.26 -14.02 -20.56
C GLY A 271 18.44 -13.14 -20.16
N GLN A 272 18.87 -12.24 -21.04
CA GLN A 272 19.85 -11.20 -20.74
C GLN A 272 19.26 -9.83 -21.04
N CYS A 273 19.29 -8.93 -20.06
CA CYS A 273 18.97 -7.54 -20.28
C CYS A 273 20.10 -6.82 -21.02
N LYS A 274 19.72 -6.04 -22.04
CA LYS A 274 20.61 -5.19 -22.81
C LYS A 274 20.25 -3.73 -22.58
N PHE A 275 20.59 -3.21 -21.41
CA PHE A 275 20.34 -1.81 -21.06
C PHE A 275 21.22 -0.84 -21.85
N GLY A 276 20.63 0.23 -22.38
CA GLY A 276 21.33 1.31 -23.07
C GLY A 276 20.41 2.24 -23.85
N GLY A 277 21.02 3.10 -24.68
CA GLY A 277 20.32 4.05 -25.54
C GLY A 277 20.38 5.48 -25.03
N ARG A 278 19.68 6.39 -25.72
CA ARG A 278 19.54 7.79 -25.31
C ARG A 278 18.74 7.91 -24.01
N ALA A 279 19.04 8.92 -23.21
CA ALA A 279 18.33 9.16 -21.95
C ALA A 279 16.85 9.52 -22.20
N PRO A 280 15.89 8.95 -21.43
CA PRO A 280 16.10 7.89 -20.47
C PRO A 280 16.39 6.54 -21.18
N ALA A 281 17.48 5.88 -20.80
CA ALA A 281 17.89 4.59 -21.37
C ALA A 281 17.03 3.42 -20.87
N GLY A 282 16.98 2.32 -21.62
CA GLY A 282 16.16 1.15 -21.29
C GLY A 282 16.79 -0.20 -21.68
N PRO A 283 16.23 -1.34 -21.23
CA PRO A 283 15.06 -1.39 -20.37
C PRO A 283 15.45 -1.20 -18.90
N SER A 284 14.57 -0.61 -18.11
CA SER A 284 14.76 -0.44 -16.66
C SER A 284 13.69 -1.19 -15.87
N TYR A 285 14.04 -1.77 -14.72
CA TYR A 285 13.06 -2.19 -13.72
C TYR A 285 12.30 -0.96 -13.21
N ALA A 286 10.98 -1.07 -13.14
CA ALA A 286 10.09 -0.04 -12.62
C ALA A 286 9.22 -0.64 -11.52
N ALA A 287 9.02 0.09 -10.41
CA ALA A 287 8.16 -0.34 -9.29
C ALA A 287 6.66 -0.16 -9.62
N VAL A 288 6.24 -0.68 -10.77
CA VAL A 288 4.87 -0.66 -11.27
C VAL A 288 4.57 -2.07 -11.75
N SER A 289 3.46 -2.66 -11.31
CA SER A 289 3.08 -4.03 -11.65
C SER A 289 1.59 -4.09 -12.04
N PRO A 290 1.17 -4.98 -12.95
CA PRO A 290 -0.25 -5.24 -13.24
C PRO A 290 -1.01 -5.82 -12.04
N PHE A 291 -0.30 -6.36 -11.06
CA PHE A 291 -0.85 -6.97 -9.84
C PHE A 291 -0.62 -6.13 -8.59
N ALA A 292 0.00 -4.96 -8.73
CA ALA A 292 0.07 -4.01 -7.63
C ALA A 292 -1.36 -3.67 -7.20
N ALA A 293 -1.64 -3.86 -5.91
CA ALA A 293 -2.79 -3.20 -5.32
C ALA A 293 -2.70 -1.70 -5.65
N PRO A 294 -3.83 -0.98 -5.84
CA PRO A 294 -3.80 0.48 -5.75
C PRO A 294 -2.97 0.84 -4.51
N PRO A 295 -2.14 1.91 -4.53
CA PRO A 295 -1.43 2.30 -3.32
C PRO A 295 -2.44 2.31 -2.18
N THR A 296 -2.33 1.31 -1.31
CA THR A 296 -3.17 1.25 -0.13
C THR A 296 -2.79 2.49 0.64
N PRO A 297 -3.78 3.31 1.08
CA PRO A 297 -3.45 4.36 2.03
C PRO A 297 -2.61 3.69 3.10
N PRO A 298 -1.43 4.25 3.45
CA PRO A 298 -0.61 3.65 4.48
C PRO A 298 -1.52 3.33 5.66
N PRO A 299 -1.34 2.18 6.34
CA PRO A 299 -1.96 2.03 7.65
C PRO A 299 -1.62 3.31 8.40
N THR A 300 -2.61 3.96 9.00
CA THR A 300 -2.38 5.12 9.86
C THR A 300 -1.42 4.65 10.96
N THR A 301 -0.12 4.77 10.70
CA THR A 301 0.90 4.76 11.73
C THR A 301 0.41 5.79 12.72
N GLY A 302 0.35 5.45 14.01
CA GLY A 302 -0.26 6.32 15.02
C GLY A 302 0.34 7.73 15.12
N GLY A 303 1.38 8.07 14.36
CA GLY A 303 1.85 9.43 14.13
C GLY A 303 1.21 10.06 12.90
N GLY A 304 0.59 11.23 13.08
CA GLY A 304 0.11 12.08 11.98
C GLY A 304 1.25 12.59 11.09
N PRO A 305 0.95 13.34 10.02
CA PRO A 305 1.97 13.98 9.18
C PRO A 305 2.94 14.83 10.00
N THR A 306 4.21 14.87 9.59
CA THR A 306 5.24 15.68 10.23
C THR A 306 6.01 16.51 9.21
N LEU A 307 6.51 17.67 9.62
CA LEU A 307 7.37 18.54 8.84
C LEU A 307 8.49 19.07 9.74
N ALA A 308 9.74 18.88 9.31
CA ALA A 308 10.93 19.33 10.04
C ALA A 308 10.96 18.90 11.54
N GLY A 309 10.46 17.69 11.83
CA GLY A 309 10.41 17.14 13.19
C GLY A 309 9.19 17.55 14.01
N CYS A 310 8.32 18.43 13.50
CA CYS A 310 7.08 18.84 14.14
C CYS A 310 5.86 18.12 13.57
N PRO A 311 4.85 17.79 14.37
CA PRO A 311 3.57 17.31 13.83
C PRO A 311 2.90 18.41 13.00
N ILE A 312 2.13 18.02 11.99
CA ILE A 312 1.15 18.88 11.33
C ILE A 312 -0.21 18.54 11.95
N PHE A 313 -0.40 19.04 13.17
CA PHE A 313 -1.48 18.66 14.10
C PHE A 313 -1.43 17.20 14.60
N PRO A 314 -2.10 16.88 15.73
CA PRO A 314 -2.22 15.50 16.18
C PRO A 314 -2.88 14.59 15.13
N ALA A 315 -2.61 13.28 15.21
CA ALA A 315 -3.08 12.30 14.23
C ALA A 315 -4.61 12.27 14.09
N ASP A 316 -5.34 12.53 15.18
CA ASP A 316 -6.81 12.64 15.23
C ASP A 316 -7.32 14.08 15.10
N ASN A 317 -6.57 14.96 14.46
CA ASN A 317 -7.06 16.26 14.03
C ASN A 317 -7.84 16.14 12.69
N ILE A 318 -8.82 17.01 12.45
CA ILE A 318 -9.65 17.07 11.23
C ILE A 318 -8.84 17.28 9.94
N TRP A 319 -7.67 17.90 10.02
CA TRP A 319 -6.72 17.95 8.90
C TRP A 319 -6.23 16.56 8.51
N ASN A 320 -6.05 15.68 9.49
CA ASN A 320 -5.49 14.33 9.35
C ASN A 320 -6.58 13.25 9.32
N ALA A 321 -7.86 13.65 9.33
CA ALA A 321 -8.99 12.74 9.37
C ALA A 321 -9.35 12.22 7.97
N ARG A 322 -9.52 10.90 7.88
CA ARG A 322 -10.03 10.22 6.68
C ARG A 322 -11.51 10.51 6.48
N VAL A 323 -11.89 10.70 5.22
CA VAL A 323 -13.25 11.02 4.80
C VAL A 323 -13.79 10.11 3.70
N ASP A 324 -13.00 9.13 3.24
CA ASP A 324 -13.35 8.22 2.15
C ASP A 324 -14.56 7.32 2.45
N ASN A 325 -14.84 7.09 3.74
CA ASN A 325 -15.97 6.26 4.19
C ASN A 325 -17.16 7.08 4.73
N LEU A 326 -17.07 8.41 4.71
CA LEU A 326 -18.16 9.26 5.19
C LEU A 326 -19.35 9.26 4.21
N PRO A 327 -20.58 9.48 4.70
CA PRO A 327 -21.73 9.65 3.82
C PRO A 327 -21.55 10.88 2.93
N VAL A 328 -22.04 10.79 1.70
CA VAL A 328 -22.12 11.95 0.79
C VAL A 328 -23.06 12.99 1.40
N HIS A 329 -22.62 14.24 1.43
CA HIS A 329 -23.40 15.33 1.98
C HIS A 329 -24.68 15.55 1.14
N ALA A 330 -25.83 15.77 1.79
CA ALA A 330 -27.12 15.91 1.12
C ALA A 330 -27.15 17.04 0.06
N ARG A 331 -26.27 18.04 0.20
CA ARG A 331 -26.14 19.18 -0.74
C ARG A 331 -25.04 19.03 -1.78
N SER A 332 -24.35 17.88 -1.84
CA SER A 332 -23.19 17.66 -2.71
C SER A 332 -23.42 18.09 -4.16
N ALA A 333 -24.51 17.64 -4.78
CA ALA A 333 -24.84 18.01 -6.16
C ALA A 333 -25.07 19.52 -6.35
N ALA A 334 -25.75 20.18 -5.40
CA ALA A 334 -26.02 21.62 -5.47
C ALA A 334 -24.72 22.43 -5.34
N TRP A 335 -23.83 22.03 -4.42
CA TRP A 335 -22.53 22.67 -4.21
C TRP A 335 -21.59 22.47 -5.41
N ILE A 336 -21.50 21.27 -5.97
CA ILE A 336 -20.69 21.02 -7.17
C ILE A 336 -21.19 21.84 -8.36
N ASN A 337 -22.51 21.93 -8.54
CA ASN A 337 -23.09 22.71 -9.64
C ASN A 337 -22.84 24.21 -9.49
N SER A 338 -22.82 24.75 -8.26
CA SER A 338 -22.58 26.17 -8.02
C SER A 338 -21.11 26.56 -8.16
N ILE A 339 -20.17 25.68 -7.82
CA ILE A 339 -18.73 25.88 -8.10
C ILE A 339 -18.43 25.65 -9.59
N GLY A 340 -19.06 24.65 -10.21
CA GLY A 340 -18.95 24.33 -11.63
C GLY A 340 -18.58 22.87 -11.88
N ALA A 341 -19.56 22.04 -12.23
CA ALA A 341 -19.40 20.60 -12.44
C ALA A 341 -18.53 20.23 -13.66
N SER A 342 -18.38 21.15 -14.62
CA SER A 342 -17.58 20.99 -15.83
C SER A 342 -16.30 21.82 -15.83
N THR A 343 -16.08 22.61 -14.78
CA THR A 343 -14.87 23.41 -14.60
C THR A 343 -13.70 22.48 -14.31
N GLY A 344 -12.56 22.73 -14.96
CA GLY A 344 -11.34 21.97 -14.72
C GLY A 344 -10.72 22.32 -13.38
N PHE A 345 -10.07 21.33 -12.76
CA PHE A 345 -9.14 21.59 -11.67
C PHE A 345 -7.93 22.37 -12.17
N HIS A 346 -7.31 23.12 -11.26
CA HIS A 346 -6.04 23.77 -11.50
C HIS A 346 -5.12 23.56 -10.30
N MET A 347 -3.93 23.01 -10.54
CA MET A 347 -2.87 22.95 -9.53
C MET A 347 -2.13 24.27 -9.55
N ASP A 348 -2.40 25.13 -8.57
CA ASP A 348 -1.89 26.50 -8.48
C ASP A 348 -0.53 26.55 -7.77
N PHE A 349 0.39 25.68 -8.20
CA PHE A 349 1.75 25.55 -7.70
C PHE A 349 2.60 24.76 -8.69
N GLY A 350 3.93 24.87 -8.59
CA GLY A 350 4.83 24.07 -9.40
C GLY A 350 6.25 24.60 -9.43
N LYS A 351 6.95 24.27 -10.51
CA LYS A 351 8.29 24.77 -10.82
C LYS A 351 8.21 26.10 -11.55
N GLY A 352 9.13 27.02 -11.22
CA GLY A 352 9.34 28.27 -11.95
C GLY A 352 8.63 29.47 -11.32
N ASN A 353 8.53 30.56 -12.10
CA ASN A 353 8.06 31.83 -11.60
C ASN A 353 6.68 32.22 -12.18
N TYR A 354 5.83 32.78 -11.34
CA TYR A 354 4.58 33.46 -11.64
C TYR A 354 4.64 34.90 -11.11
N GLN A 355 4.23 35.89 -11.92
CA GLN A 355 4.24 37.33 -11.57
C GLN A 355 5.55 37.84 -10.93
N GLY A 356 6.70 37.26 -11.32
CA GLY A 356 8.03 37.70 -10.85
C GLY A 356 8.63 36.89 -9.70
N GLY A 357 7.94 35.88 -9.16
CA GLY A 357 8.51 35.00 -8.15
C GLY A 357 7.91 33.59 -8.13
N PRO A 358 8.27 32.72 -7.18
CA PRO A 358 7.95 31.29 -7.25
C PRO A 358 6.44 31.00 -7.32
N MET A 359 6.05 30.00 -8.11
CA MET A 359 4.65 29.59 -8.32
C MET A 359 4.13 28.71 -7.17
N GLY A 360 3.20 29.22 -6.37
CA GLY A 360 2.61 28.56 -5.19
C GLY A 360 2.90 29.32 -3.89
N ILE A 361 2.53 28.74 -2.75
CA ILE A 361 2.68 29.38 -1.44
C ILE A 361 3.93 28.84 -0.73
N PRO A 362 5.01 29.62 -0.60
CA PRO A 362 6.22 29.16 0.07
C PRO A 362 6.09 29.23 1.60
N TYR A 363 6.92 28.44 2.30
CA TYR A 363 7.06 28.50 3.75
C TYR A 363 8.52 28.53 4.21
N ASN A 364 8.70 29.04 5.42
CA ASN A 364 9.98 29.15 6.11
C ASN A 364 10.04 28.12 7.24
N VAL A 365 11.17 27.42 7.37
CA VAL A 365 11.46 26.56 8.53
C VAL A 365 12.60 27.20 9.29
N VAL A 366 12.37 27.51 10.56
CA VAL A 366 13.34 28.23 11.40
C VAL A 366 13.42 27.58 12.78
N ALA A 367 14.58 27.69 13.43
CA ALA A 367 14.63 27.63 14.88
C ALA A 367 14.25 29.02 15.40
N GLY A 368 13.10 29.16 16.07
CA GLY A 368 12.53 30.45 16.43
C GLY A 368 13.45 31.34 17.29
N SER A 369 14.37 30.73 18.04
CA SER A 369 15.43 31.43 18.80
C SER A 369 16.48 32.13 17.92
N THR A 370 16.62 31.73 16.66
CA THR A 370 17.69 32.19 15.75
C THR A 370 17.28 33.33 14.82
N VAL A 371 15.99 33.69 14.78
CA VAL A 371 15.45 34.72 13.88
C VAL A 371 14.83 35.89 14.66
N PRO A 372 14.82 37.11 14.10
CA PRO A 372 14.17 38.24 14.74
C PRO A 372 12.66 38.01 14.91
N LYS A 373 12.13 38.51 16.03
CA LYS A 373 10.69 38.48 16.33
C LYS A 373 10.11 39.88 16.19
N TYR A 374 9.06 40.02 15.40
CA TYR A 374 8.43 41.31 15.09
C TYR A 374 7.02 41.39 15.65
N ASN A 375 6.66 42.55 16.21
CA ASN A 375 5.28 42.93 16.42
C ASN A 375 4.76 43.51 15.10
N VAL A 376 3.96 42.73 14.38
CA VAL A 376 3.41 43.11 13.09
C VAL A 376 2.23 44.06 13.31
N ASN A 377 2.17 45.15 12.56
CA ASN A 377 1.06 46.09 12.64
C ASN A 377 -0.10 45.61 11.74
N PHE A 378 -1.10 44.96 12.35
CA PHE A 378 -2.26 44.44 11.64
C PHE A 378 -3.34 45.50 11.42
N TYR A 379 -3.95 45.52 10.24
CA TYR A 379 -5.15 46.32 10.00
C TYR A 379 -6.47 45.58 10.30
N TYR A 380 -6.42 44.27 10.59
CA TYR A 380 -7.48 43.51 11.28
C TYR A 380 -7.01 43.00 12.67
N PRO A 381 -6.69 43.89 13.62
CA PRO A 381 -6.10 43.50 14.90
C PRO A 381 -7.06 42.69 15.79
N ASP A 382 -8.37 42.97 15.72
CA ASP A 382 -9.39 42.30 16.54
C ASP A 382 -9.65 40.84 16.15
N GLU A 383 -9.11 40.43 14.99
CA GLU A 383 -9.14 39.06 14.50
C GLU A 383 -7.72 38.55 14.20
N SER A 384 -6.69 39.08 14.86
CA SER A 384 -5.29 38.64 14.69
C SER A 384 -4.66 38.25 16.01
N ASP A 385 -3.78 37.25 15.99
CA ASP A 385 -2.94 36.96 17.14
C ASP A 385 -1.85 38.05 17.26
N PRO A 386 -1.64 38.67 18.43
CA PRO A 386 -0.80 39.87 18.57
C PRO A 386 0.70 39.62 18.37
N GLY A 387 1.15 38.36 18.35
CA GLY A 387 2.55 38.00 18.17
C GLY A 387 3.36 37.98 19.48
N PRO A 388 4.70 38.15 19.40
CA PRO A 388 5.48 38.51 18.21
C PRO A 388 5.66 37.34 17.22
N TYR A 389 5.92 37.67 15.95
CA TYR A 389 6.09 36.72 14.84
C TYR A 389 7.58 36.52 14.50
N PRO A 390 8.10 35.27 14.45
CA PRO A 390 9.44 34.99 13.97
C PRO A 390 9.48 35.15 12.45
N ILE A 391 10.17 36.18 11.96
CA ILE A 391 10.28 36.45 10.52
C ILE A 391 11.79 36.51 10.19
N PRO A 392 12.33 35.58 9.38
CA PRO A 392 13.73 35.65 8.97
C PRO A 392 14.01 36.92 8.15
N SER A 393 15.26 37.34 8.07
CA SER A 393 15.65 38.60 7.42
C SER A 393 15.33 38.66 5.92
N ASN A 394 15.30 37.50 5.25
CA ASN A 394 14.87 37.34 3.87
C ASN A 394 13.78 36.25 3.81
N PRO A 395 12.55 36.55 4.27
CA PRO A 395 11.51 35.55 4.34
C PRO A 395 11.09 35.15 2.94
N LYS A 396 10.89 33.85 2.75
CA LYS A 396 10.08 33.39 1.63
C LYS A 396 8.66 33.91 1.84
N MET A 397 8.15 34.57 0.81
CA MET A 397 6.84 35.22 0.79
C MET A 397 6.20 34.89 -0.54
N GLU A 398 4.90 34.60 -0.51
CA GLU A 398 4.12 34.37 -1.72
C GLU A 398 4.17 35.61 -2.63
N TYR A 399 4.22 35.36 -3.94
CA TYR A 399 4.12 36.41 -4.96
C TYR A 399 2.68 36.53 -5.45
N GLY A 400 2.26 37.74 -5.78
CA GLY A 400 0.89 38.03 -6.20
C GLY A 400 0.30 39.15 -5.34
N SER A 401 -1.00 39.10 -5.07
CA SER A 401 -1.67 40.10 -4.23
C SER A 401 -1.54 39.81 -2.74
N ASP A 402 -1.51 38.53 -2.34
CA ASP A 402 -1.82 38.15 -0.96
C ASP A 402 -0.59 38.11 -0.03
N HIS A 403 0.62 38.02 -0.61
CA HIS A 403 1.90 38.15 0.09
C HIS A 403 1.97 37.35 1.40
N HIS A 404 1.54 36.09 1.38
CA HIS A 404 1.58 35.24 2.55
C HIS A 404 3.01 34.98 3.04
N ILE A 405 3.23 35.06 4.35
CA ILE A 405 4.44 34.58 5.02
C ILE A 405 4.03 33.47 5.98
N LEU A 406 4.46 32.24 5.69
CA LEU A 406 4.28 31.08 6.56
C LEU A 406 5.62 30.73 7.22
N THR A 407 5.65 30.61 8.54
CA THR A 407 6.87 30.26 9.30
C THR A 407 6.58 29.16 10.31
N LEU A 408 7.24 28.01 10.13
CA LEU A 408 7.29 26.91 11.10
C LEU A 408 8.50 27.09 12.03
N ASP A 409 8.24 27.21 13.33
CA ASP A 409 9.26 27.18 14.38
C ASP A 409 9.48 25.74 14.87
N THR A 410 10.65 25.17 14.57
CA THR A 410 10.99 23.78 14.90
C THR A 410 11.27 23.54 16.38
N GLU A 411 11.51 24.59 17.18
CA GLU A 411 11.78 24.44 18.62
C GLU A 411 10.48 24.33 19.43
N THR A 412 9.42 24.98 18.96
CA THR A 412 8.13 25.04 19.66
C THR A 412 7.01 24.31 18.92
N CYS A 413 7.24 23.89 17.67
CA CYS A 413 6.24 23.38 16.74
C CYS A 413 5.02 24.30 16.61
N LYS A 414 5.29 25.61 16.60
CA LYS A 414 4.30 26.63 16.28
C LYS A 414 4.42 27.06 14.83
N LEU A 415 3.27 27.25 14.21
CA LEU A 415 3.13 27.79 12.86
C LEU A 415 2.58 29.22 12.96
N TYR A 416 3.27 30.13 12.29
CA TYR A 416 2.94 31.54 12.21
C TYR A 416 2.59 31.88 10.77
N GLU A 417 1.41 32.43 10.53
CA GLU A 417 0.95 32.76 9.18
C GLU A 417 0.47 34.21 9.14
N ILE A 418 0.90 34.94 8.12
CA ILE A 418 0.61 36.36 7.92
C ILE A 418 0.05 36.56 6.52
N TYR A 419 -1.03 37.34 6.40
CA TYR A 419 -1.65 37.75 5.14
C TYR A 419 -1.38 39.23 4.83
N ASP A 420 -1.21 39.57 3.55
CA ASP A 420 -0.88 40.90 3.00
C ASP A 420 0.38 41.52 3.65
N ALA A 421 1.45 40.73 3.77
CA ALA A 421 2.66 41.19 4.44
C ALA A 421 3.39 42.28 3.64
N SER A 422 3.76 43.37 4.31
CA SER A 422 4.59 44.43 3.74
C SER A 422 5.63 44.94 4.73
N PHE A 423 6.84 45.24 4.24
CA PHE A 423 7.93 45.76 5.04
C PHE A 423 8.36 47.15 4.57
N LYS A 424 8.16 48.16 5.42
CA LYS A 424 8.52 49.56 5.13
C LYS A 424 9.12 50.21 6.37
N ASN A 425 10.18 50.99 6.19
CA ASN A 425 10.85 51.75 7.26
C ASN A 425 11.21 50.90 8.50
N GLY A 426 11.66 49.65 8.29
CA GLY A 426 12.04 48.74 9.36
C GLY A 426 10.88 48.09 10.13
N LYS A 427 9.64 48.23 9.66
CA LYS A 427 8.43 47.70 10.30
C LYS A 427 7.62 46.83 9.35
N TRP A 428 7.08 45.75 9.89
CA TRP A 428 6.09 44.91 9.21
C TRP A 428 4.68 45.44 9.43
N SER A 429 3.89 45.52 8.37
CA SER A 429 2.43 45.71 8.40
C SER A 429 1.77 44.61 7.60
N ALA A 430 0.57 44.19 7.99
CA ALA A 430 -0.14 43.08 7.39
C ALA A 430 -1.65 43.20 7.60
N GLY A 431 -2.44 42.40 6.88
CA GLY A 431 -3.88 42.34 7.11
C GLY A 431 -4.24 41.61 8.39
N SER A 432 -3.87 40.33 8.44
CA SER A 432 -4.12 39.47 9.57
C SER A 432 -2.91 38.59 9.88
N GLY A 433 -2.89 38.06 11.10
CA GLY A 433 -1.91 37.08 11.53
C GLY A 433 -2.52 36.02 12.43
N ALA A 434 -2.09 34.77 12.25
CA ALA A 434 -2.52 33.64 13.04
C ALA A 434 -1.34 32.81 13.56
N ILE A 435 -1.47 32.32 14.79
CA ILE A 435 -0.49 31.44 15.45
C ILE A 435 -1.17 30.13 15.81
N TRP A 436 -0.59 29.03 15.34
CA TRP A 436 -1.09 27.67 15.56
C TRP A 436 -0.08 26.88 16.38
N ASP A 437 -0.55 26.22 17.44
CA ASP A 437 0.23 25.17 18.10
C ASP A 437 -0.07 23.85 17.40
N LEU A 438 0.90 23.32 16.67
CA LEU A 438 0.72 22.10 15.89
C LEU A 438 0.71 20.83 16.76
N ASN A 439 0.91 20.94 18.07
CA ASN A 439 0.68 19.85 19.01
C ASN A 439 -0.76 19.80 19.53
N SER A 440 -1.61 20.75 19.11
CA SER A 440 -2.93 20.97 19.69
C SER A 440 -4.07 20.72 18.71
N HIS A 441 -5.28 20.59 19.25
CA HIS A 441 -6.53 20.64 18.50
C HIS A 441 -7.20 22.01 18.54
N ALA A 442 -6.54 23.04 19.07
CA ALA A 442 -7.14 24.37 19.18
C ALA A 442 -7.51 24.92 17.79
N LEU A 443 -8.77 25.32 17.63
CA LEU A 443 -9.22 26.13 16.50
C LEU A 443 -9.11 27.61 16.88
N ARG A 444 -9.12 28.49 15.86
CA ARG A 444 -9.27 29.94 16.08
C ARG A 444 -10.59 30.25 16.82
N PRO A 445 -10.68 31.37 17.56
CA PRO A 445 -11.96 31.82 18.12
C PRO A 445 -13.08 31.85 17.06
N ASN A 446 -14.31 31.56 17.48
CA ASN A 446 -15.43 31.52 16.53
C ASN A 446 -15.67 32.92 15.97
N GLY A 447 -15.75 33.04 14.64
CA GLY A 447 -15.89 34.32 13.95
C GLY A 447 -14.57 35.03 13.66
N TRP A 448 -13.42 34.46 14.00
CA TRP A 448 -12.11 35.05 13.68
C TRP A 448 -11.55 34.49 12.37
N THR A 449 -11.12 35.37 11.47
CA THR A 449 -10.34 35.00 10.28
C THR A 449 -8.94 34.47 10.65
N SER A 450 -8.12 34.20 9.64
CA SER A 450 -6.69 33.89 9.78
C SER A 450 -5.90 34.53 8.62
N ALA A 451 -4.71 34.01 8.31
CA ALA A 451 -4.10 34.30 7.01
C ALA A 451 -4.91 33.70 5.85
N ASP A 452 -5.70 32.65 6.12
CA ASP A 452 -6.71 32.11 5.21
C ASP A 452 -8.11 32.61 5.61
N ALA A 453 -9.00 32.82 4.64
CA ALA A 453 -10.30 33.44 4.89
C ALA A 453 -11.26 32.60 5.75
N ALA A 454 -11.18 31.27 5.69
CA ALA A 454 -12.01 30.38 6.51
C ALA A 454 -11.66 30.41 8.01
N GLY A 455 -10.60 31.13 8.41
CA GLY A 455 -10.04 31.00 9.76
C GLY A 455 -9.36 29.63 9.97
N LEU A 456 -8.72 29.12 8.92
CA LEU A 456 -8.03 27.83 8.84
C LEU A 456 -6.54 28.05 8.54
N PRO A 457 -5.64 27.15 8.94
CA PRO A 457 -4.22 27.28 8.61
C PRO A 457 -3.94 26.94 7.14
N ILE A 458 -2.96 27.60 6.52
CA ILE A 458 -2.56 27.41 5.11
C ILE A 458 -1.59 26.23 4.97
N LEU A 459 -0.46 26.25 5.70
CA LEU A 459 0.61 25.25 5.55
C LEU A 459 0.13 23.80 5.69
N PRO A 460 -0.76 23.44 6.63
CA PRO A 460 -1.30 22.09 6.77
C PRO A 460 -2.15 21.63 5.58
N GLY A 461 -2.60 22.55 4.71
CA GLY A 461 -3.39 22.25 3.53
C GLY A 461 -2.62 22.25 2.22
N LEU A 462 -1.33 22.60 2.22
CA LEU A 462 -0.51 22.68 1.00
C LEU A 462 -0.09 21.29 0.51
N VAL A 463 -0.16 21.05 -0.80
CA VAL A 463 0.54 19.93 -1.43
C VAL A 463 2.05 20.20 -1.41
N ARG A 464 2.84 19.28 -0.85
CA ARG A 464 4.30 19.39 -0.79
C ARG A 464 5.00 18.32 -1.61
N TYR A 465 6.10 18.69 -2.26
CA TYR A 465 6.86 17.78 -3.13
C TYR A 465 7.42 16.60 -2.34
N ASP A 466 7.95 16.86 -1.14
CA ASP A 466 8.56 15.81 -0.32
C ASP A 466 7.56 14.74 0.11
N GLU A 467 6.29 15.09 0.31
CA GLU A 467 5.21 14.12 0.62
C GLU A 467 4.85 13.27 -0.60
N VAL A 468 4.77 13.89 -1.78
CA VAL A 468 4.54 13.19 -3.04
C VAL A 468 5.70 12.24 -3.34
N ALA A 469 6.94 12.70 -3.16
CA ALA A 469 8.14 11.88 -3.34
C ALA A 469 8.23 10.75 -2.31
N ALA A 470 7.74 10.96 -1.08
CA ALA A 470 7.62 9.93 -0.06
C ALA A 470 6.49 8.92 -0.31
N GLY A 471 5.60 9.20 -1.28
CA GLY A 471 4.55 8.29 -1.72
C GLY A 471 3.21 8.45 -1.00
N ALA A 472 3.06 9.44 -0.11
CA ALA A 472 1.81 9.67 0.61
C ALA A 472 1.67 11.12 1.11
N ILE A 473 0.48 11.71 0.89
CA ILE A 473 0.03 12.91 1.59
C ILE A 473 -1.01 12.44 2.62
N ASN A 474 -0.76 12.70 3.89
CA ASN A 474 -1.54 12.17 5.02
C ASN A 474 -2.46 13.21 5.68
N HIS A 475 -2.87 14.22 4.91
CA HIS A 475 -3.74 15.30 5.36
C HIS A 475 -4.67 15.79 4.25
N ALA A 476 -5.63 16.62 4.63
CA ALA A 476 -6.51 17.34 3.73
C ALA A 476 -5.74 18.33 2.85
N ILE A 477 -6.23 18.56 1.65
CA ILE A 477 -5.67 19.57 0.76
C ILE A 477 -6.59 20.80 0.73
N ARG A 478 -6.04 22.01 0.84
CA ARG A 478 -6.84 23.23 0.71
C ARG A 478 -7.17 23.52 -0.76
N PHE A 479 -8.35 24.07 -1.00
CA PHE A 479 -8.71 24.62 -2.31
C PHE A 479 -9.59 25.86 -2.17
N THR A 480 -9.68 26.63 -3.24
CA THR A 480 -10.46 27.88 -3.28
C THR A 480 -11.66 27.77 -4.21
N ILE A 481 -12.66 28.62 -3.94
CA ILE A 481 -13.86 28.77 -4.77
C ILE A 481 -14.30 30.22 -4.85
N SER A 482 -14.95 30.63 -5.93
CA SER A 482 -15.30 32.03 -6.16
C SER A 482 -16.35 32.59 -5.19
N ARG A 483 -17.22 31.73 -4.63
CA ARG A 483 -18.31 32.14 -3.74
C ARG A 483 -18.62 31.11 -2.66
N THR A 484 -18.80 31.60 -1.43
CA THR A 484 -19.19 30.80 -0.26
C THR A 484 -20.44 31.34 0.42
N ASN A 485 -21.11 30.51 1.22
CA ASN A 485 -22.24 30.94 2.06
C ASN A 485 -22.10 30.44 3.50
N GLY A 486 -21.56 31.28 4.37
CA GLY A 486 -21.27 30.96 5.77
C GLY A 486 -20.06 30.04 5.92
N TYR A 487 -19.95 29.40 7.08
CA TYR A 487 -18.90 28.45 7.42
C TYR A 487 -19.46 27.29 8.25
N ILE A 488 -18.82 26.13 8.15
CA ILE A 488 -19.10 24.95 8.97
C ILE A 488 -17.80 24.43 9.58
N TRP A 489 -17.90 23.66 10.66
CA TRP A 489 -16.75 23.05 11.31
C TRP A 489 -15.88 22.27 10.28
N PRO A 490 -14.55 22.46 10.29
CA PRO A 490 -13.74 23.17 11.29
C PRO A 490 -13.50 24.66 11.02
N ALA A 491 -14.00 25.23 9.92
CA ALA A 491 -13.84 26.65 9.63
C ALA A 491 -14.49 27.54 10.70
N ARG A 492 -13.97 28.75 10.84
CA ARG A 492 -14.31 29.72 11.89
C ARG A 492 -14.82 31.05 11.35
N HIS A 493 -14.67 31.31 10.06
CA HIS A 493 -14.94 32.64 9.49
C HIS A 493 -15.48 32.57 8.05
N LEU A 494 -16.05 33.69 7.58
CA LEU A 494 -16.59 33.89 6.22
C LEU A 494 -16.15 35.25 5.66
N THR A 495 -15.89 35.35 4.36
CA THR A 495 -15.36 36.56 3.70
C THR A 495 -16.37 37.69 3.49
N SER A 496 -17.64 37.39 3.19
CA SER A 496 -18.77 38.35 3.16
C SER A 496 -20.09 37.67 2.74
N GLY A 497 -21.21 38.18 3.27
CA GLY A 497 -22.58 37.77 2.90
C GLY A 497 -23.45 37.41 4.10
N ARG A 498 -24.69 37.91 4.15
CA ARG A 498 -25.68 37.45 5.16
C ARG A 498 -25.90 35.95 4.95
N PRO A 499 -25.69 35.09 5.97
CA PRO A 499 -25.97 33.66 5.86
C PRO A 499 -27.38 33.44 5.29
N GLY A 500 -27.50 32.64 4.23
CA GLY A 500 -28.80 32.22 3.66
C GLY A 500 -29.24 32.88 2.35
N VAL A 501 -28.46 33.81 1.77
CA VAL A 501 -28.80 34.41 0.45
C VAL A 501 -28.37 33.51 -0.72
N LEU A 502 -27.26 32.79 -0.59
CA LEU A 502 -26.75 31.85 -1.60
C LEU A 502 -26.87 30.41 -1.08
N THR A 503 -28.10 29.91 -0.96
CA THR A 503 -28.32 28.60 -0.33
C THR A 503 -27.56 27.48 -1.04
N ASN A 504 -27.37 27.56 -2.36
CA ASN A 504 -26.73 26.50 -3.16
C ASN A 504 -25.20 26.58 -3.25
N THR A 505 -24.54 27.57 -2.65
CA THR A 505 -23.06 27.61 -2.57
C THR A 505 -22.58 26.91 -1.31
N PRO A 506 -21.43 26.22 -1.34
CA PRO A 506 -20.88 25.59 -0.16
C PRO A 506 -20.42 26.64 0.88
N PRO A 507 -20.46 26.30 2.18
CA PRO A 507 -19.83 27.09 3.23
C PRO A 507 -18.31 26.91 3.25
N MET A 508 -17.59 27.85 3.84
CA MET A 508 -16.19 27.65 4.24
C MET A 508 -16.08 26.40 5.14
N GLY A 509 -14.98 25.66 5.01
CA GLY A 509 -14.75 24.41 5.74
C GLY A 509 -15.47 23.19 5.14
N ALA A 510 -16.31 23.36 4.12
CA ALA A 510 -16.91 22.22 3.41
C ALA A 510 -15.84 21.30 2.84
N ARG A 511 -16.02 19.99 3.04
CA ARG A 511 -15.08 18.96 2.62
C ARG A 511 -15.63 18.22 1.40
N PHE A 512 -14.78 18.06 0.39
CA PHE A 512 -15.06 17.29 -0.82
C PHE A 512 -14.05 16.16 -0.93
N ARG A 513 -14.42 15.04 -1.54
CA ARG A 513 -13.49 13.97 -1.89
C ARG A 513 -13.58 13.65 -3.37
N LEU A 514 -12.47 13.22 -3.96
CA LEU A 514 -12.50 12.57 -5.26
C LEU A 514 -13.32 11.27 -5.13
N LYS A 515 -14.25 11.02 -6.05
CA LYS A 515 -15.12 9.84 -5.95
C LYS A 515 -14.31 8.55 -5.90
N ALA A 516 -14.74 7.62 -5.06
CA ALA A 516 -14.03 6.35 -4.86
C ALA A 516 -13.81 5.57 -6.16
N ASN A 517 -14.77 5.63 -7.09
CA ASN A 517 -14.74 4.95 -8.39
C ASN A 517 -13.95 5.69 -9.49
N TYR A 518 -13.41 6.88 -9.23
CA TYR A 518 -12.56 7.57 -10.20
C TYR A 518 -11.25 6.79 -10.38
N ASP A 519 -10.93 6.32 -11.59
CA ASP A 519 -9.75 5.49 -11.80
C ASP A 519 -8.48 6.33 -11.85
N ILE A 520 -7.62 6.17 -10.84
CA ILE A 520 -6.35 6.90 -10.73
C ILE A 520 -5.18 6.13 -11.36
N ARG A 521 -5.33 4.86 -11.73
CA ARG A 521 -4.22 3.98 -12.18
C ARG A 521 -3.62 4.42 -13.53
N GLY A 522 -4.37 5.22 -14.29
CA GLY A 522 -3.93 5.83 -15.53
C GLY A 522 -2.93 6.98 -15.34
N PHE A 523 -2.85 7.57 -14.15
CA PHE A 523 -1.96 8.70 -13.85
C PHE A 523 -0.55 8.21 -13.47
N ALA A 524 0.43 9.10 -13.54
CA ALA A 524 1.78 8.82 -13.04
C ALA A 524 1.76 8.53 -11.52
N PRO A 525 2.66 7.69 -10.99
CA PRO A 525 2.67 7.34 -9.57
C PRO A 525 2.63 8.54 -8.62
N GLU A 526 3.35 9.61 -8.95
CA GLU A 526 3.41 10.86 -8.20
C GLU A 526 2.04 11.56 -8.16
N MET A 527 1.34 11.56 -9.30
CA MET A 527 0.00 12.13 -9.39
C MET A 527 -1.05 11.26 -8.68
N GLN A 528 -0.84 9.94 -8.66
CA GLN A 528 -1.68 9.03 -7.88
C GLN A 528 -1.60 9.34 -6.38
N VAL A 529 -0.47 9.82 -5.86
CA VAL A 529 -0.35 10.22 -4.45
C VAL A 529 -1.32 11.36 -4.13
N ILE A 530 -1.32 12.42 -4.95
CA ILE A 530 -2.23 13.57 -4.79
C ILE A 530 -3.68 13.13 -4.92
N LEU A 531 -4.01 12.37 -5.97
CA LEU A 531 -5.37 11.87 -6.20
C LEU A 531 -5.86 10.95 -5.08
N GLN A 532 -4.97 10.10 -4.56
CA GLN A 532 -5.28 9.21 -3.44
C GLN A 532 -5.52 10.01 -2.15
N ALA A 533 -4.74 11.07 -1.90
CA ALA A 533 -4.99 11.99 -0.80
C ALA A 533 -6.35 12.70 -0.93
N MET A 534 -6.72 13.14 -2.13
CA MET A 534 -8.04 13.71 -2.42
C MET A 534 -9.19 12.70 -2.25
N LYS A 535 -8.95 11.40 -2.43
CA LYS A 535 -9.93 10.35 -2.07
C LYS A 535 -10.02 10.14 -0.57
N THR A 536 -8.86 9.97 0.07
CA THR A 536 -8.72 9.51 1.45
C THR A 536 -9.01 10.61 2.47
N TYR A 537 -8.35 11.76 2.34
CA TYR A 537 -8.49 12.89 3.25
C TYR A 537 -9.40 13.97 2.66
N GLY A 538 -9.51 14.05 1.34
CA GLY A 538 -10.36 15.06 0.68
C GLY A 538 -9.71 16.44 0.59
N ILE A 539 -10.42 17.35 -0.05
CA ILE A 539 -10.09 18.75 -0.20
C ILE A 539 -11.07 19.63 0.60
N ILE A 540 -10.57 20.69 1.22
CA ILE A 540 -11.34 21.58 2.11
C ILE A 540 -11.44 22.99 1.53
N VAL A 541 -12.65 23.54 1.51
CA VAL A 541 -12.89 24.93 1.11
C VAL A 541 -12.25 25.84 2.16
N ALA A 542 -11.13 26.45 1.80
CA ALA A 542 -10.37 27.30 2.71
C ALA A 542 -10.58 28.79 2.41
N ASP A 543 -10.69 29.15 1.13
CA ASP A 543 -10.68 30.56 0.74
C ASP A 543 -11.62 30.86 -0.42
N ASN A 544 -11.85 32.16 -0.64
CA ASN A 544 -12.41 32.67 -1.88
C ASN A 544 -11.34 33.05 -2.89
N GLY A 545 -11.38 32.37 -4.03
CA GLY A 545 -10.43 32.54 -5.13
C GLY A 545 -11.04 32.03 -6.43
N SER A 546 -10.24 31.37 -7.27
CA SER A 546 -10.74 30.76 -8.50
C SER A 546 -11.32 29.36 -8.23
N ASP A 547 -12.39 29.00 -8.93
CA ASP A 547 -13.08 27.72 -8.72
C ASP A 547 -12.15 26.53 -9.02
N TRP A 548 -12.03 25.60 -8.05
CA TRP A 548 -11.23 24.37 -8.12
C TRP A 548 -9.71 24.56 -8.19
N TYR A 549 -9.21 25.66 -7.63
CA TYR A 549 -7.77 25.91 -7.52
C TYR A 549 -7.21 25.28 -6.25
N VAL A 550 -6.25 24.39 -6.42
CA VAL A 550 -5.59 23.64 -5.36
C VAL A 550 -4.21 24.23 -5.12
N SER A 551 -3.91 24.59 -3.86
CA SER A 551 -2.63 25.23 -3.52
C SER A 551 -1.58 24.22 -3.07
N GLY A 552 -0.32 24.54 -3.34
CA GLY A 552 0.83 23.76 -2.92
C GLY A 552 2.07 24.64 -2.78
N GLU A 553 3.18 24.02 -2.39
CA GLU A 553 4.46 24.71 -2.30
C GLU A 553 5.11 24.89 -3.68
N PRO A 554 5.85 25.99 -3.89
CA PRO A 554 6.78 26.10 -5.01
C PRO A 554 8.00 25.18 -4.78
N ASP A 555 8.31 24.32 -5.76
CA ASP A 555 9.51 23.49 -5.74
C ASP A 555 10.06 23.25 -7.16
N ASN A 556 11.38 23.36 -7.33
CA ASN A 556 12.03 23.18 -8.64
C ASN A 556 12.04 21.72 -9.14
N ARG A 557 11.71 20.77 -8.27
CA ARG A 557 11.62 19.34 -8.57
C ARG A 557 10.27 18.95 -9.17
N TRP A 558 9.26 19.82 -9.12
CA TRP A 558 8.00 19.60 -9.82
C TRP A 558 8.20 19.50 -11.33
N ASP A 559 7.48 18.57 -11.94
CA ASP A 559 7.25 18.51 -13.38
C ASP A 559 5.86 19.10 -13.65
N ASN A 560 5.84 20.30 -14.24
CA ASN A 560 4.59 21.02 -14.51
C ASN A 560 3.74 20.29 -15.56
N ASP A 561 4.34 19.60 -16.53
CA ASP A 561 3.59 18.83 -17.52
C ASP A 561 2.87 17.66 -16.84
N MET A 562 3.50 17.05 -15.83
CA MET A 562 2.85 16.04 -15.00
C MET A 562 1.72 16.63 -14.15
N LEU A 563 1.92 17.78 -13.51
CA LEU A 563 0.86 18.45 -12.75
C LEU A 563 -0.35 18.79 -13.63
N HIS A 564 -0.11 19.26 -14.86
CA HIS A 564 -1.16 19.56 -15.84
C HIS A 564 -1.94 18.32 -16.29
N THR A 565 -1.43 17.10 -16.08
CA THR A 565 -2.26 15.90 -16.31
C THR A 565 -3.48 15.84 -15.38
N LEU A 566 -3.46 16.54 -14.25
CA LEU A 566 -4.59 16.63 -13.32
C LEU A 566 -5.68 17.62 -13.77
N ASP A 567 -5.42 18.49 -14.76
CA ASP A 567 -6.41 19.46 -15.30
C ASP A 567 -7.62 18.78 -15.99
N VAL A 568 -7.48 17.48 -16.26
CA VAL A 568 -8.56 16.62 -16.76
C VAL A 568 -9.66 16.42 -15.73
N LEU A 569 -9.35 16.50 -14.44
CA LEU A 569 -10.33 16.42 -13.35
C LEU A 569 -11.35 17.55 -13.50
N LYS A 570 -12.61 17.21 -13.29
CA LYS A 570 -13.73 18.13 -13.31
C LYS A 570 -14.43 18.13 -11.96
N GLY A 571 -15.14 19.22 -11.64
CA GLY A 571 -15.94 19.28 -10.41
C GLY A 571 -16.89 18.08 -10.22
N ARG A 572 -17.44 17.52 -11.32
CA ARG A 572 -18.28 16.31 -11.30
C ARG A 572 -17.59 15.04 -10.82
N ASP A 573 -16.25 15.00 -10.79
CA ASP A 573 -15.46 13.86 -10.32
C ASP A 573 -15.38 13.81 -8.79
N PHE A 574 -15.79 14.90 -8.13
CA PHE A 574 -15.81 15.05 -6.69
C PHE A 574 -17.22 14.91 -6.11
N GLU A 575 -17.27 14.70 -4.80
CA GLU A 575 -18.49 14.76 -3.99
C GLU A 575 -18.22 15.40 -2.64
N ALA A 576 -19.13 16.26 -2.18
CA ALA A 576 -19.08 16.77 -0.81
C ALA A 576 -19.43 15.65 0.17
N VAL A 577 -18.75 15.61 1.32
CA VAL A 577 -18.96 14.60 2.36
C VAL A 577 -19.46 15.26 3.65
N ASP A 578 -20.30 14.55 4.39
CA ASP A 578 -20.77 15.02 5.70
C ASP A 578 -19.76 14.68 6.79
N THR A 579 -19.10 15.71 7.31
CA THR A 579 -18.06 15.61 8.35
C THR A 579 -18.62 15.72 9.77
N SER A 580 -19.93 15.89 9.95
CA SER A 580 -20.54 16.12 11.27
C SER A 580 -20.28 14.98 12.25
N SER A 581 -20.21 13.73 11.77
CA SER A 581 -19.92 12.56 12.58
C SER A 581 -18.48 12.52 13.12
N LEU A 582 -17.56 13.27 12.50
CA LEU A 582 -16.18 13.38 12.96
C LEU A 582 -16.05 14.34 14.15
N MET A 583 -16.94 15.32 14.30
CA MET A 583 -16.78 16.37 15.30
C MET A 583 -16.85 15.81 16.73
N VAL A 584 -15.78 15.98 17.50
CA VAL A 584 -15.76 15.68 18.95
C VAL A 584 -16.32 16.85 19.74
N ASN A 585 -15.85 18.07 19.44
CA ASN A 585 -16.27 19.32 20.06
C ASN A 585 -16.22 20.45 19.04
N ALA A 586 -17.23 21.32 19.01
CA ALA A 586 -17.33 22.40 18.01
C ALA A 586 -16.22 23.47 18.09
N ASN A 587 -15.50 23.57 19.21
CA ASN A 587 -14.37 24.48 19.41
C ASN A 587 -13.01 23.77 19.37
N SER A 588 -12.98 22.51 18.92
CA SER A 588 -11.77 21.70 18.77
C SER A 588 -11.70 21.14 17.35
N GLY A 589 -10.49 21.08 16.81
CA GLY A 589 -10.17 20.37 15.56
C GLY A 589 -10.07 18.87 15.75
N GLN A 590 -10.33 18.32 16.94
CA GLN A 590 -10.30 16.88 17.18
C GLN A 590 -11.43 16.16 16.44
N ALA A 591 -11.07 15.10 15.73
CA ALA A 591 -11.93 14.29 14.90
C ALA A 591 -12.02 12.84 15.43
N LYS A 592 -13.22 12.27 15.39
CA LYS A 592 -13.47 10.84 15.63
C LYS A 592 -12.97 10.04 14.44
N LEU A 593 -11.78 9.45 14.53
CA LEU A 593 -11.24 8.64 13.43
C LEU A 593 -11.89 7.26 13.38
N PRO A 594 -12.37 6.78 12.21
CA PRO A 594 -12.63 5.36 12.01
C PRO A 594 -11.28 4.63 11.95
N ARG A 595 -10.95 3.87 12.99
CA ARG A 595 -9.63 3.24 13.13
C ARG A 595 -9.60 1.87 12.45
N THR A 596 -8.60 1.64 11.60
CA THR A 596 -8.36 0.32 11.01
C THR A 596 -7.74 -0.59 12.06
N VAL A 597 -8.49 -1.60 12.46
CA VAL A 597 -8.01 -2.69 13.31
C VAL A 597 -6.99 -3.53 12.54
N TRP A 598 -5.79 -3.72 13.12
CA TRP A 598 -4.77 -4.60 12.54
C TRP A 598 -5.31 -6.05 12.51
N LYS A 599 -5.07 -6.77 11.41
CA LYS A 599 -5.42 -8.19 11.31
C LYS A 599 -4.16 -8.98 10.96
N PRO A 600 -3.61 -9.80 11.88
CA PRO A 600 -2.44 -10.62 11.58
C PRO A 600 -2.77 -11.68 10.51
N ALA A 601 -1.76 -12.07 9.73
CA ALA A 601 -1.92 -13.12 8.73
C ALA A 601 -1.72 -14.52 9.34
N VAL A 602 -2.37 -15.55 8.79
CA VAL A 602 -2.09 -16.96 9.13
C VAL A 602 -0.60 -17.28 8.97
N GLY A 603 -0.01 -17.95 9.96
CA GLY A 603 1.42 -18.30 10.00
C GLY A 603 2.33 -17.16 10.47
N THR A 604 1.78 -16.08 11.03
CA THR A 604 2.60 -15.02 11.64
C THR A 604 3.37 -15.58 12.84
N THR A 605 4.70 -15.36 12.88
CA THR A 605 5.53 -15.80 14.00
C THR A 605 5.36 -14.88 15.21
N TRP A 606 5.43 -15.44 16.40
CA TRP A 606 5.13 -14.73 17.63
C TRP A 606 6.05 -15.13 18.78
N GLN A 607 6.15 -14.25 19.77
CA GLN A 607 6.79 -14.47 21.07
C GLN A 607 5.82 -14.00 22.15
N TRP A 608 5.66 -14.80 23.19
CA TRP A 608 4.85 -14.50 24.36
C TRP A 608 5.75 -14.37 25.58
N GLN A 609 5.81 -13.18 26.18
CA GLN A 609 6.64 -12.93 27.36
C GLN A 609 5.96 -11.92 28.28
N LEU A 610 5.42 -12.41 29.39
CA LEU A 610 4.71 -11.56 30.36
C LEU A 610 5.61 -11.03 31.48
N ASN A 611 6.84 -11.55 31.60
CA ASN A 611 7.81 -11.06 32.59
C ASN A 611 8.76 -10.00 32.03
N GLN A 612 9.29 -9.15 32.92
CA GLN A 612 10.27 -8.12 32.57
C GLN A 612 11.73 -8.53 32.88
N PRO A 613 12.72 -7.95 32.16
CA PRO A 613 12.57 -7.14 30.95
C PRO A 613 12.24 -8.00 29.71
N VAL A 614 11.41 -7.47 28.81
CA VAL A 614 11.08 -8.13 27.53
C VAL A 614 12.33 -8.32 26.66
N ASN A 615 12.59 -9.54 26.19
CA ASN A 615 13.69 -9.81 25.26
C ASN A 615 13.29 -9.51 23.81
N THR A 616 13.67 -8.34 23.33
CA THR A 616 13.38 -7.84 21.98
C THR A 616 14.34 -8.39 20.91
N ALA A 617 15.20 -9.39 21.19
CA ALA A 617 16.16 -9.90 20.22
C ALA A 617 15.58 -10.96 19.27
N TYR A 618 14.54 -11.69 19.66
CA TYR A 618 13.97 -12.76 18.83
C TYR A 618 13.36 -12.26 17.52
N ASN A 619 13.50 -13.04 16.45
CA ASN A 619 12.92 -12.74 15.14
C ASN A 619 11.45 -13.19 15.05
N ALA A 620 10.62 -12.62 15.92
CA ALA A 620 9.17 -12.78 15.89
C ALA A 620 8.52 -11.53 15.30
N LYS A 621 7.49 -11.72 14.46
CA LYS A 621 6.71 -10.62 13.90
C LYS A 621 5.75 -9.99 14.92
N VAL A 622 5.31 -10.79 15.89
CA VAL A 622 4.39 -10.39 16.95
C VAL A 622 5.03 -10.64 18.31
N TYR A 623 4.83 -9.70 19.23
CA TYR A 623 5.23 -9.81 20.62
C TYR A 623 4.02 -9.61 21.50
N ASP A 624 3.67 -10.60 22.30
CA ASP A 624 2.63 -10.52 23.31
C ASP A 624 3.25 -10.33 24.69
N VAL A 625 2.94 -9.20 25.32
CA VAL A 625 3.64 -8.69 26.51
C VAL A 625 2.67 -8.01 27.47
N ASP A 626 3.04 -7.98 28.75
CA ASP A 626 2.21 -7.41 29.82
C ASP A 626 1.93 -5.92 29.64
N MET A 627 0.66 -5.52 29.75
CA MET A 627 0.21 -4.14 29.57
C MET A 627 0.75 -3.16 30.61
N PHE A 628 0.83 -3.58 31.89
CA PHE A 628 1.19 -2.68 32.99
C PHE A 628 2.70 -2.54 33.08
N GLU A 629 3.42 -3.65 33.06
CA GLU A 629 4.84 -3.71 33.35
C GLU A 629 5.71 -3.30 32.16
N THR A 630 5.22 -3.47 30.92
CA THR A 630 6.00 -3.11 29.73
C THR A 630 6.03 -1.59 29.53
N PRO A 631 7.22 -0.96 29.48
CA PRO A 631 7.34 0.47 29.19
C PRO A 631 7.02 0.80 27.73
N ILE A 632 6.52 2.02 27.48
CA ILE A 632 6.28 2.54 26.12
C ILE A 632 7.55 2.51 25.25
N ALA A 633 8.73 2.69 25.85
CA ALA A 633 10.01 2.63 25.16
C ALA A 633 10.26 1.25 24.52
N THR A 634 9.87 0.17 25.20
CA THR A 634 9.98 -1.20 24.68
C THR A 634 9.01 -1.45 23.53
N VAL A 635 7.77 -0.94 23.64
CA VAL A 635 6.77 -1.01 22.55
C VAL A 635 7.30 -0.27 21.31
N ASN A 636 7.82 0.95 21.49
CA ASN A 636 8.43 1.74 20.42
C ASN A 636 9.65 1.05 19.80
N GLU A 637 10.48 0.38 20.60
CA GLU A 637 11.64 -0.38 20.09
C GLU A 637 11.21 -1.55 19.19
N LEU A 638 10.18 -2.30 19.61
CA LEU A 638 9.63 -3.40 18.81
C LEU A 638 9.01 -2.89 17.51
N HIS A 639 8.28 -1.77 17.55
CA HIS A 639 7.74 -1.11 16.36
C HIS A 639 8.82 -0.62 15.41
N ALA A 640 9.92 -0.04 15.92
CA ALA A 640 11.05 0.39 15.11
C ALA A 640 11.72 -0.79 14.38
N LYS A 641 11.58 -2.01 14.90
CA LYS A 641 12.00 -3.27 14.25
C LYS A 641 10.94 -3.86 13.32
N GLY A 642 9.87 -3.13 13.03
CA GLY A 642 8.78 -3.55 12.14
C GLY A 642 7.86 -4.62 12.74
N ARG A 643 7.82 -4.75 14.07
CA ARG A 643 7.03 -5.77 14.78
C ARG A 643 5.69 -5.21 15.24
N LYS A 644 4.77 -6.11 15.55
CA LYS A 644 3.47 -5.81 16.15
C LYS A 644 3.46 -6.22 17.61
N VAL A 645 2.80 -5.44 18.46
CA VAL A 645 2.80 -5.65 19.91
C VAL A 645 1.38 -5.84 20.42
N VAL A 646 1.15 -6.98 21.07
CA VAL A 646 -0.11 -7.35 21.72
C VAL A 646 -0.03 -7.01 23.21
N CYS A 647 -1.12 -6.47 23.72
CA CYS A 647 -1.28 -6.00 25.07
C CYS A 647 -1.99 -7.08 25.91
N TYR A 648 -1.24 -7.83 26.73
CA TYR A 648 -1.84 -8.79 27.65
C TYR A 648 -2.58 -8.05 28.78
N ILE A 649 -3.82 -8.46 29.01
CA ILE A 649 -4.62 -8.05 30.17
C ILE A 649 -5.42 -9.25 30.68
N SER A 650 -5.58 -9.40 31.99
CA SER A 650 -6.68 -10.23 32.48
C SER A 650 -8.00 -9.47 32.35
N ALA A 651 -8.97 -10.07 31.64
CA ALA A 651 -10.28 -9.50 31.40
C ALA A 651 -11.39 -10.18 32.20
N GLY A 652 -11.22 -11.45 32.57
CA GLY A 652 -12.18 -12.21 33.40
C GLY A 652 -11.74 -12.46 34.84
N SER A 653 -10.54 -12.04 35.23
CA SER A 653 -10.07 -12.10 36.61
C SER A 653 -9.54 -10.74 37.11
N TRP A 654 -9.50 -10.62 38.42
CA TRP A 654 -8.88 -9.55 39.18
C TRP A 654 -7.55 -10.03 39.75
N GLU A 655 -6.54 -9.18 39.70
CA GLU A 655 -5.17 -9.48 40.11
C GLU A 655 -4.73 -8.45 41.16
N ASP A 656 -4.43 -8.87 42.40
CA ASP A 656 -4.21 -7.96 43.54
C ASP A 656 -2.98 -7.05 43.40
N TRP A 657 -2.03 -7.45 42.54
CA TRP A 657 -0.79 -6.75 42.28
C TRP A 657 -0.92 -5.64 41.22
N ARG A 658 -2.07 -5.53 40.55
CA ARG A 658 -2.27 -4.51 39.52
C ARG A 658 -2.50 -3.13 40.15
N PRO A 659 -1.95 -2.05 39.55
CA PRO A 659 -2.06 -0.71 40.12
C PRO A 659 -3.50 -0.18 40.16
N ASP A 660 -4.41 -0.77 39.39
CA ASP A 660 -5.83 -0.45 39.37
C ASP A 660 -6.69 -1.43 40.19
N ALA A 661 -6.09 -2.39 40.92
CA ALA A 661 -6.81 -3.41 41.68
C ALA A 661 -7.85 -2.83 42.66
N ALA A 662 -7.53 -1.69 43.28
CA ALA A 662 -8.41 -0.99 44.22
C ALA A 662 -9.64 -0.31 43.55
N GLN A 663 -9.69 -0.23 42.22
CA GLN A 663 -10.83 0.33 41.50
C GLN A 663 -12.00 -0.65 41.35
N PHE A 664 -11.73 -1.96 41.51
CA PHE A 664 -12.75 -2.99 41.41
C PHE A 664 -13.63 -3.01 42.65
N PRO A 665 -14.96 -2.87 42.50
CA PRO A 665 -15.88 -3.03 43.62
C PRO A 665 -15.80 -4.44 44.22
N ALA A 666 -15.88 -4.57 45.54
CA ALA A 666 -15.83 -5.89 46.19
C ALA A 666 -16.93 -6.85 45.71
N GLU A 667 -18.08 -6.33 45.26
CA GLU A 667 -19.21 -7.12 44.77
C GLU A 667 -18.98 -7.80 43.42
N VAL A 668 -17.94 -7.41 42.66
CA VAL A 668 -17.57 -8.11 41.42
C VAL A 668 -16.47 -9.15 41.63
N LEU A 669 -15.94 -9.31 42.85
CA LEU A 669 -14.85 -10.23 43.16
C LEU A 669 -15.41 -11.58 43.65
N GLY A 670 -15.05 -12.65 42.96
CA GLY A 670 -15.52 -14.00 43.20
C GLY A 670 -14.53 -14.87 43.98
N ASN A 671 -14.61 -16.17 43.71
CA ASN A 671 -13.69 -17.17 44.24
C ASN A 671 -12.25 -16.94 43.75
N ASP A 672 -11.30 -17.51 44.48
CA ASP A 672 -9.89 -17.53 44.10
C ASP A 672 -9.69 -18.27 42.77
N TYR A 673 -8.81 -17.76 41.92
CA TYR A 673 -8.41 -18.42 40.68
C TYR A 673 -7.43 -19.56 41.00
N ASP A 674 -7.72 -20.78 40.53
CA ASP A 674 -6.91 -21.94 40.90
C ASP A 674 -5.48 -21.86 40.32
N GLY A 675 -4.49 -22.21 41.14
CA GLY A 675 -3.07 -22.16 40.78
C GLY A 675 -2.41 -20.78 40.83
N TRP A 676 -3.14 -19.68 41.04
CA TRP A 676 -2.60 -18.31 41.00
C TRP A 676 -3.00 -17.47 42.25
N PRO A 677 -2.19 -17.51 43.33
CA PRO A 677 -2.48 -16.75 44.54
C PRO A 677 -2.53 -15.23 44.30
N GLY A 678 -3.57 -14.58 44.83
CA GLY A 678 -3.80 -13.13 44.64
C GLY A 678 -4.69 -12.81 43.43
N GLU A 679 -5.14 -13.82 42.70
CA GLU A 679 -6.05 -13.69 41.56
C GLU A 679 -7.45 -14.23 41.89
N LYS A 680 -8.50 -13.55 41.43
CA LYS A 680 -9.91 -13.88 41.70
C LYS A 680 -10.77 -13.74 40.46
N TRP A 681 -11.77 -14.59 40.30
CA TRP A 681 -12.73 -14.45 39.20
C TRP A 681 -13.60 -13.18 39.31
N LEU A 682 -14.02 -12.64 38.17
CA LEU A 682 -14.89 -11.46 38.09
C LEU A 682 -16.35 -11.83 37.76
N ASP A 683 -17.32 -11.11 38.34
CA ASP A 683 -18.72 -11.16 37.88
C ASP A 683 -18.89 -10.37 36.57
N ILE A 684 -18.61 -11.02 35.45
CA ILE A 684 -18.68 -10.43 34.10
C ILE A 684 -20.09 -9.96 33.69
N ARG A 685 -21.14 -10.33 34.43
CA ARG A 685 -22.51 -9.83 34.18
C ARG A 685 -22.63 -8.35 34.54
N ARG A 686 -21.77 -7.84 35.43
CA ARG A 686 -21.74 -6.44 35.87
C ARG A 686 -20.85 -5.58 34.98
N ILE A 687 -21.12 -5.60 33.67
CA ILE A 687 -20.44 -4.75 32.68
C ILE A 687 -20.54 -3.27 33.09
N ASP A 688 -21.63 -2.84 33.73
CA ASP A 688 -21.79 -1.48 34.25
C ASP A 688 -20.66 -1.06 35.21
N LEU A 689 -20.15 -2.00 36.02
CA LEU A 689 -19.07 -1.77 36.98
C LEU A 689 -17.68 -2.06 36.41
N LEU A 690 -17.57 -3.06 35.53
CA LEU A 690 -16.30 -3.45 34.92
C LEU A 690 -15.90 -2.51 33.77
N ALA A 691 -16.87 -1.95 33.03
CA ALA A 691 -16.62 -1.16 31.84
C ALA A 691 -15.69 0.05 32.07
N PRO A 692 -15.83 0.86 33.13
CA PRO A 692 -14.90 1.96 33.37
C PRO A 692 -13.44 1.51 33.49
N ILE A 693 -13.21 0.39 34.18
CA ILE A 693 -11.87 -0.14 34.46
C ILE A 693 -11.28 -0.76 33.19
N MET A 694 -12.04 -1.63 32.52
CA MET A 694 -11.59 -2.29 31.30
C MET A 694 -11.37 -1.31 30.14
N ARG A 695 -12.21 -0.28 30.02
CA ARG A 695 -11.99 0.81 29.07
C ARG A 695 -10.69 1.55 29.37
N ALA A 696 -10.41 1.86 30.64
CA ALA A 696 -9.17 2.50 31.04
C ALA A 696 -7.94 1.64 30.71
N ARG A 697 -8.01 0.31 30.91
CA ARG A 697 -6.96 -0.63 30.50
C ARG A 697 -6.74 -0.62 28.99
N LEU A 698 -7.81 -0.67 28.19
CA LEU A 698 -7.72 -0.58 26.72
C LEU A 698 -7.22 0.79 26.24
N ASP A 699 -7.61 1.87 26.90
CA ASP A 699 -7.12 3.22 26.64
C ASP A 699 -5.60 3.31 26.93
N GLN A 700 -5.13 2.64 27.97
CA GLN A 700 -3.70 2.53 28.28
C GLN A 700 -2.94 1.70 27.25
N CYS A 701 -3.46 0.54 26.82
CA CYS A 701 -2.90 -0.21 25.69
C CYS A 701 -2.74 0.71 24.47
N ARG A 702 -3.79 1.49 24.16
CA ARG A 702 -3.73 2.42 23.03
C ARG A 702 -2.70 3.53 23.23
N ALA A 703 -2.66 4.15 24.41
CA ALA A 703 -1.74 5.25 24.72
C ALA A 703 -0.26 4.80 24.68
N LYS A 704 0.02 3.55 25.08
CA LYS A 704 1.34 2.95 24.99
C LYS A 704 1.72 2.47 23.58
N GLY A 705 0.81 2.56 22.61
CA GLY A 705 1.07 2.24 21.21
C GLY A 705 0.84 0.77 20.83
N PHE A 706 0.18 -0.04 21.65
CA PHE A 706 -0.11 -1.43 21.29
C PHE A 706 -0.98 -1.54 20.02
N ASP A 707 -0.82 -2.65 19.28
CA ASP A 707 -1.57 -2.95 18.05
C ASP A 707 -2.78 -3.86 18.31
N ALA A 708 -2.74 -4.63 19.39
CA ALA A 708 -3.75 -5.62 19.74
C ALA A 708 -3.88 -5.80 21.25
N VAL A 709 -4.90 -6.53 21.69
CA VAL A 709 -5.11 -6.95 23.06
C VAL A 709 -5.35 -8.47 23.13
N GLU A 710 -4.71 -9.11 24.12
CA GLU A 710 -4.97 -10.48 24.56
C GLU A 710 -5.77 -10.40 25.87
N PRO A 711 -7.10 -10.58 25.83
CA PRO A 711 -7.93 -10.63 27.03
C PRO A 711 -7.91 -12.05 27.62
N ASP A 712 -7.25 -12.22 28.75
CA ASP A 712 -7.20 -13.51 29.45
C ASP A 712 -8.46 -13.80 30.28
N ASN A 713 -8.65 -15.08 30.59
CA ASN A 713 -9.69 -15.60 31.48
C ASN A 713 -11.13 -15.38 30.96
N ILE A 714 -11.33 -15.48 29.64
CA ILE A 714 -12.62 -15.19 28.97
C ILE A 714 -13.49 -16.43 28.70
N GLU A 715 -13.32 -17.48 29.49
CA GLU A 715 -14.16 -18.68 29.55
C GLU A 715 -14.62 -19.04 30.99
N GLY A 716 -14.67 -18.07 31.90
CA GLY A 716 -14.99 -18.29 33.32
C GLY A 716 -16.33 -18.98 33.61
N TYR A 717 -17.28 -19.03 32.67
CA TYR A 717 -18.52 -19.82 32.84
C TYR A 717 -18.29 -21.34 32.98
N LEU A 718 -17.10 -21.83 32.63
CA LEU A 718 -16.69 -23.23 32.83
C LEU A 718 -16.14 -23.51 34.23
N GLU A 719 -15.92 -22.45 35.02
CA GLU A 719 -15.14 -22.50 36.26
C GLU A 719 -15.99 -22.18 37.51
N ASP A 720 -15.50 -22.58 38.69
CA ASP A 720 -16.14 -22.22 39.97
C ASP A 720 -15.77 -20.78 40.38
N THR A 721 -16.34 -19.82 39.66
CA THR A 721 -16.08 -18.39 39.86
C THR A 721 -16.66 -17.81 41.14
N GLY A 722 -17.51 -18.55 41.86
CA GLY A 722 -18.34 -18.01 42.95
C GLY A 722 -19.54 -17.23 42.46
N PHE A 723 -19.72 -17.09 41.14
CA PHE A 723 -20.89 -16.50 40.50
C PHE A 723 -21.55 -17.51 39.55
N PRO A 724 -22.88 -17.47 39.39
CA PRO A 724 -23.58 -18.34 38.46
C PRO A 724 -23.48 -17.79 37.03
N LEU A 725 -22.27 -17.78 36.46
CA LEU A 725 -22.03 -17.32 35.09
C LEU A 725 -22.55 -18.35 34.09
N ALA A 726 -23.46 -17.92 33.21
CA ALA A 726 -23.91 -18.75 32.10
C ALA A 726 -23.08 -18.49 30.83
N TYR A 727 -23.09 -19.44 29.89
CA TYR A 727 -22.49 -19.27 28.57
C TYR A 727 -22.94 -17.96 27.88
N ALA A 728 -24.23 -17.62 27.97
CA ALA A 728 -24.76 -16.39 27.39
C ALA A 728 -24.17 -15.12 28.01
N ASP A 729 -23.83 -15.14 29.30
CA ASP A 729 -23.18 -14.02 29.99
C ASP A 729 -21.75 -13.84 29.46
N GLN A 730 -21.01 -14.94 29.27
CA GLN A 730 -19.67 -14.92 28.69
C GLN A 730 -19.68 -14.39 27.26
N ILE A 731 -20.60 -14.86 26.42
CA ILE A 731 -20.73 -14.37 25.04
C ILE A 731 -21.06 -12.87 25.01
N ALA A 732 -21.93 -12.40 25.91
CA ALA A 732 -22.27 -10.97 25.99
C ALA A 732 -21.05 -10.13 26.39
N TYR A 733 -20.31 -10.56 27.41
CA TYR A 733 -19.09 -9.89 27.88
C TYR A 733 -18.01 -9.85 26.79
N ASN A 734 -17.72 -10.99 26.17
CA ASN A 734 -16.67 -11.12 25.16
C ASN A 734 -16.98 -10.28 23.91
N LYS A 735 -18.24 -10.23 23.45
CA LYS A 735 -18.67 -9.37 22.35
C LYS A 735 -18.55 -7.88 22.68
N TRP A 736 -18.95 -7.50 23.91
CA TRP A 736 -18.80 -6.11 24.38
C TRP A 736 -17.32 -5.72 24.42
N PHE A 737 -16.47 -6.56 25.00
CA PHE A 737 -15.05 -6.30 25.15
C PHE A 737 -14.34 -6.17 23.78
N ALA A 738 -14.64 -7.08 22.84
CA ALA A 738 -14.15 -6.99 21.47
C ALA A 738 -14.57 -5.69 20.78
N GLY A 739 -15.81 -5.25 20.97
CA GLY A 739 -16.30 -3.96 20.47
C GLY A 739 -15.52 -2.78 21.05
N GLU A 740 -15.21 -2.79 22.35
CA GLU A 740 -14.42 -1.74 23.01
C GLU A 740 -12.97 -1.69 22.53
N ALA A 741 -12.36 -2.85 22.25
CA ALA A 741 -11.02 -2.95 21.66
C ALA A 741 -11.01 -2.39 20.23
N HIS A 742 -11.94 -2.83 19.38
CA HIS A 742 -12.08 -2.35 18.01
C HIS A 742 -12.38 -0.85 17.93
N ALA A 743 -13.21 -0.32 18.83
CA ALA A 743 -13.49 1.12 18.93
C ALA A 743 -12.21 1.95 19.20
N ARG A 744 -11.18 1.35 19.80
CA ARG A 744 -9.87 1.96 20.05
C ARG A 744 -8.84 1.68 18.96
N GLY A 745 -9.20 0.87 17.96
CA GLY A 745 -8.32 0.45 16.86
C GLY A 745 -7.38 -0.69 17.25
N LEU A 746 -7.65 -1.40 18.34
CA LEU A 746 -6.87 -2.55 18.78
C LEU A 746 -7.46 -3.82 18.16
N SER A 747 -6.62 -4.67 17.59
CA SER A 747 -6.99 -6.05 17.28
C SER A 747 -7.26 -6.84 18.55
N ILE A 748 -8.02 -7.94 18.49
CA ILE A 748 -8.32 -8.75 19.66
C ILE A 748 -8.24 -10.25 19.37
N GLY A 749 -7.61 -11.00 20.28
CA GLY A 749 -7.48 -12.45 20.25
C GLY A 749 -8.50 -13.16 21.12
N LEU A 750 -9.09 -14.26 20.63
CA LEU A 750 -9.85 -15.17 21.48
C LEU A 750 -8.85 -16.08 22.20
N LYS A 751 -8.69 -15.88 23.51
CA LYS A 751 -7.89 -16.74 24.38
C LYS A 751 -8.70 -17.99 24.70
N ASN A 752 -8.14 -19.17 24.44
CA ASN A 752 -8.76 -20.48 24.63
C ASN A 752 -10.23 -20.54 24.12
N GLY A 753 -11.19 -20.86 24.99
CA GLY A 753 -12.64 -20.74 24.73
C GLY A 753 -13.17 -21.44 23.48
N SER A 754 -12.70 -22.66 23.17
CA SER A 754 -13.02 -23.38 21.93
C SER A 754 -14.53 -23.56 21.65
N GLU A 755 -15.31 -23.74 22.72
CA GLU A 755 -16.75 -23.92 22.71
C GLU A 755 -17.49 -22.64 22.26
N GLN A 756 -16.84 -21.48 22.41
CA GLN A 756 -17.38 -20.16 22.08
C GLN A 756 -17.09 -19.74 20.63
N VAL A 757 -16.26 -20.49 19.90
CA VAL A 757 -15.78 -20.11 18.55
C VAL A 757 -16.93 -19.83 17.59
N ALA A 758 -17.99 -20.66 17.59
CA ALA A 758 -19.12 -20.49 16.69
C ALA A 758 -19.81 -19.11 16.85
N ASP A 759 -19.88 -18.59 18.08
CA ASP A 759 -20.55 -17.33 18.40
C ASP A 759 -19.63 -16.10 18.39
N LEU A 760 -18.32 -16.32 18.54
CA LEU A 760 -17.31 -15.26 18.69
C LEU A 760 -16.40 -15.09 17.47
N LEU A 761 -16.36 -16.04 16.52
CA LEU A 761 -15.45 -16.00 15.38
C LEU A 761 -15.54 -14.69 14.60
N SER A 762 -16.71 -14.06 14.45
CA SER A 762 -16.85 -12.79 13.72
C SER A 762 -16.37 -11.56 14.49
N TYR A 763 -16.19 -11.66 15.80
CA TYR A 763 -15.82 -10.55 16.69
C TYR A 763 -14.31 -10.49 16.98
N PHE A 764 -13.61 -11.61 16.86
CA PHE A 764 -12.18 -11.70 17.15
C PHE A 764 -11.34 -11.79 15.86
N ASP A 765 -10.11 -11.27 15.89
CA ASP A 765 -9.25 -11.16 14.71
C ASP A 765 -8.24 -12.31 14.58
N TRP A 766 -7.98 -13.01 15.68
CA TRP A 766 -7.07 -14.15 15.82
C TRP A 766 -7.44 -14.92 17.09
N ALA A 767 -6.76 -16.03 17.36
CA ALA A 767 -6.91 -16.78 18.60
C ALA A 767 -5.56 -17.13 19.23
N LEU A 768 -5.55 -17.33 20.54
CA LEU A 768 -4.42 -17.83 21.32
C LEU A 768 -4.85 -19.04 22.11
N THR A 769 -4.09 -20.13 22.08
CA THR A 769 -4.41 -21.36 22.79
C THR A 769 -3.27 -21.79 23.69
N GLU A 770 -3.60 -22.35 24.84
CA GLU A 770 -2.68 -23.02 25.75
C GLU A 770 -2.99 -24.51 25.83
N ASP A 771 -1.97 -25.36 25.69
CA ASP A 771 -2.05 -26.81 25.89
C ASP A 771 -3.13 -27.53 25.04
N CYS A 772 -3.56 -26.93 23.92
CA CYS A 772 -4.64 -27.48 23.11
C CYS A 772 -4.30 -28.85 22.52
N PHE A 773 -3.00 -29.11 22.30
CA PHE A 773 -2.55 -30.38 21.76
C PHE A 773 -2.53 -31.43 22.87
N TYR A 774 -2.03 -31.07 24.06
CA TYR A 774 -2.03 -31.96 25.21
C TYR A 774 -3.44 -32.44 25.58
N TYR A 775 -4.43 -31.54 25.52
CA TYR A 775 -5.83 -31.83 25.85
C TYR A 775 -6.71 -32.21 24.63
N ASP A 776 -6.13 -32.38 23.45
CA ASP A 776 -6.80 -32.84 22.21
C ASP A 776 -8.01 -32.01 21.76
N TRP A 777 -7.92 -30.67 21.81
CA TRP A 777 -8.98 -29.75 21.37
C TRP A 777 -8.54 -28.71 20.32
N CYS A 778 -7.26 -28.70 19.89
CA CYS A 778 -6.78 -27.72 18.91
C CYS A 778 -7.62 -27.64 17.61
N ALA A 779 -8.20 -28.76 17.18
CA ALA A 779 -8.99 -28.83 15.94
C ALA A 779 -10.21 -27.90 15.97
N ASP A 780 -10.74 -27.59 17.16
CA ASP A 780 -11.90 -26.72 17.34
C ASP A 780 -11.59 -25.25 16.98
N MET A 781 -10.30 -24.89 16.89
CA MET A 781 -9.85 -23.55 16.50
C MET A 781 -9.62 -23.41 14.99
N LEU A 782 -9.76 -24.48 14.19
CA LEU A 782 -9.66 -24.43 12.73
C LEU A 782 -10.58 -23.40 12.03
N PRO A 783 -11.77 -23.04 12.54
CA PRO A 783 -12.58 -21.96 11.97
C PRO A 783 -11.84 -20.62 11.86
N PHE A 784 -10.89 -20.30 12.75
CA PHE A 784 -10.03 -19.12 12.61
C PHE A 784 -9.16 -19.24 11.34
N ILE A 785 -8.45 -20.36 11.16
CA ILE A 785 -7.58 -20.57 10.01
C ILE A 785 -8.36 -20.53 8.69
N THR A 786 -9.50 -21.23 8.63
CA THR A 786 -10.33 -21.29 7.41
C THR A 786 -10.91 -19.93 7.01
N THR A 787 -11.08 -19.02 7.97
CA THR A 787 -11.48 -17.62 7.72
C THR A 787 -10.30 -16.66 7.57
N GLY A 788 -9.08 -17.18 7.47
CA GLY A 788 -7.87 -16.39 7.23
C GLY A 788 -7.29 -15.70 8.46
N LYS A 789 -7.67 -16.14 9.67
CA LYS A 789 -7.22 -15.61 10.96
C LYS A 789 -6.21 -16.56 11.60
N PRO A 790 -5.08 -16.08 12.14
CA PRO A 790 -4.08 -16.95 12.76
C PRO A 790 -4.57 -17.51 14.10
N VAL A 791 -4.00 -18.66 14.45
CA VAL A 791 -4.04 -19.25 15.79
C VAL A 791 -2.61 -19.29 16.31
N PHE A 792 -2.37 -18.59 17.41
CA PHE A 792 -1.12 -18.58 18.17
C PHE A 792 -1.19 -19.67 19.24
N ALA A 793 -0.51 -20.80 19.04
CA ALA A 793 -0.66 -21.97 19.90
C ALA A 793 0.60 -22.18 20.76
N ALA A 794 0.43 -22.16 22.08
CA ALA A 794 1.47 -22.42 23.05
C ALA A 794 1.26 -23.76 23.75
N GLU A 795 2.32 -24.56 23.81
CA GLU A 795 2.39 -25.79 24.60
C GLU A 795 3.44 -25.62 25.71
N TYR A 796 3.24 -26.29 26.85
CA TYR A 796 4.15 -26.16 27.98
C TYR A 796 5.04 -27.37 28.26
N THR A 797 6.29 -27.09 28.64
CA THR A 797 7.29 -28.12 28.96
C THR A 797 6.95 -28.97 30.19
N ASP A 798 6.11 -28.47 31.11
CA ASP A 798 5.78 -29.14 32.37
C ASP A 798 4.72 -30.23 32.22
N LEU A 799 3.98 -30.25 31.11
CA LEU A 799 3.09 -31.34 30.71
C LEU A 799 3.80 -32.40 29.85
N GLY A 800 5.11 -32.28 29.65
CA GLY A 800 5.90 -33.22 28.85
C GLY A 800 5.77 -33.02 27.34
N SER A 801 5.14 -31.92 26.89
CA SER A 801 5.04 -31.57 25.47
C SER A 801 6.41 -31.30 24.85
N ALA A 802 6.62 -31.80 23.64
CA ALA A 802 7.83 -31.61 22.85
C ALA A 802 7.50 -31.22 21.39
N LEU A 803 8.39 -30.45 20.75
CA LEU A 803 8.17 -29.91 19.41
C LEU A 803 7.86 -30.99 18.37
N ASP A 804 8.51 -32.14 18.44
CA ASP A 804 8.32 -33.26 17.51
C ASP A 804 6.94 -33.92 17.63
N GLN A 805 6.22 -33.69 18.73
CA GLN A 805 4.87 -34.20 18.95
C GLN A 805 3.81 -33.32 18.28
N PHE A 806 3.82 -32.01 18.58
CA PHE A 806 2.73 -31.12 18.16
C PHE A 806 3.02 -30.33 16.88
N CYS A 807 4.29 -30.03 16.55
CA CYS A 807 4.61 -29.25 15.35
C CYS A 807 4.14 -29.88 14.03
N PRO A 808 4.14 -31.22 13.83
CA PRO A 808 3.57 -31.81 12.61
C PRO A 808 2.07 -31.50 12.45
N SER A 809 1.30 -31.59 13.53
CA SER A 809 -0.13 -31.25 13.53
C SER A 809 -0.35 -29.76 13.30
N PHE A 810 0.42 -28.90 13.97
CA PHE A 810 0.31 -27.45 13.81
C PHE A 810 0.72 -26.99 12.41
N ALA A 811 1.71 -27.62 11.78
CA ALA A 811 2.06 -27.35 10.39
C ALA A 811 0.91 -27.73 9.43
N SER A 812 0.24 -28.87 9.67
CA SER A 812 -0.93 -29.30 8.90
C SER A 812 -2.11 -28.32 9.06
N TRP A 813 -2.36 -27.85 10.28
CA TRP A 813 -3.43 -26.90 10.59
C TRP A 813 -3.05 -25.43 10.35
N ARG A 814 -1.78 -25.14 10.03
CA ARG A 814 -1.23 -23.79 9.85
C ARG A 814 -1.29 -22.91 11.12
N PHE A 815 -1.20 -23.55 12.28
CA PHE A 815 -1.09 -22.86 13.57
C PHE A 815 0.35 -22.37 13.77
N SER A 816 0.51 -21.21 14.40
CA SER A 816 1.82 -20.70 14.80
C SER A 816 2.19 -21.26 16.15
N GLY A 817 2.88 -22.41 16.16
CA GLY A 817 3.24 -23.16 17.36
C GLY A 817 4.49 -22.69 18.09
N ILE A 818 4.44 -22.62 19.43
CA ILE A 818 5.59 -22.40 20.31
C ILE A 818 5.57 -23.35 21.51
N LEU A 819 6.75 -23.77 21.97
CA LEU A 819 6.97 -24.44 23.24
C LEU A 819 7.48 -23.41 24.25
N LYS A 820 6.82 -23.34 25.41
CA LYS A 820 7.12 -22.38 26.48
C LYS A 820 7.30 -23.07 27.83
N ARG A 821 7.92 -22.35 28.76
CA ARG A 821 7.83 -22.67 30.20
C ARG A 821 6.62 -21.91 30.75
N ARG A 822 5.89 -22.50 31.71
CA ARG A 822 4.65 -21.92 32.27
C ARG A 822 4.83 -20.53 32.89
N ASN A 823 6.04 -20.18 33.32
CA ASN A 823 6.34 -18.85 33.83
C ASN A 823 6.39 -17.74 32.75
N LEU A 824 6.15 -18.08 31.48
CA LEU A 824 6.11 -17.16 30.33
C LEU A 824 7.31 -16.20 30.26
N GLY A 825 8.48 -16.73 30.58
CA GLY A 825 9.75 -16.01 30.45
C GLY A 825 10.22 -15.86 29.00
N SER A 826 11.39 -15.27 28.80
CA SER A 826 11.97 -15.06 27.46
C SER A 826 12.31 -16.35 26.70
N TRP A 827 12.40 -17.50 27.37
CA TRP A 827 12.71 -18.79 26.74
C TRP A 827 11.57 -19.23 25.80
N ILE A 828 11.92 -19.71 24.62
CA ILE A 828 10.99 -20.16 23.58
C ILE A 828 11.68 -21.19 22.67
N GLN A 829 10.92 -22.17 22.20
CA GLN A 829 11.26 -22.88 20.96
C GLN A 829 10.05 -22.81 20.02
N ALA A 830 10.23 -22.36 18.78
CA ALA A 830 9.15 -22.25 17.81
C ALA A 830 9.11 -23.48 16.89
N CYS A 831 7.93 -23.84 16.41
CA CYS A 831 7.81 -24.79 15.30
C CYS A 831 8.50 -24.23 14.04
N PRO A 832 9.13 -25.10 13.23
CA PRO A 832 9.89 -24.70 12.04
C PRO A 832 9.03 -24.16 10.89
#